data_AF-A0A9P1AAI6-F1
#
_entry.id   AF-A0A9P1AAI6-F1
#
_cell.length_a   1.000
_cell.length_b   1.000
_cell.length_c   1.000
_cell.angle_alpha   90.00
_cell.angle_beta   90.00
_cell.angle_gamma   90.00
#
_symmetry.space_group_name_H-M   'P 1'
#
loop_
_entity.id
_entity.type
_entity.pdbx_description
1 polymer ?
#
loop_
_entity_poly.entity_id
_entity_poly.type
_entity_poly.pdbx_seq_one_letter_code
_entity_poly.pdbx_strand_id
1 'polypeptide(L)'
;MATCSVDFDKTPAVYSPGEKLAGSVKMIVADEDFKARKVRMEMIGKAYTYWEGNVKNNTKIKNGDIARVRHNCADHKGKIVYCRFESIVWKSDGTKHEMPAGEHTFPFSFQLPHWAPPSFEGDLGFIRYFIKVEIDRPWKFDDKFITCFTVLPKIDLSLIPNSQLPSRKHVCEQIGAVLWKRGAVRVEIRIPKQGFVCGEHIPVEMKIDNRTSKKFKQISLRLVQRVTYTGFRDGFVNSQSHACIGHEKEKITYATRLNAQVRVEERKISEDIVDIQIDKNEKVEMDKALSVPPLAPSTKTCEIIDVEYYLKVKMSTLGTFPSAIKLELPFIIGNVPIESDLKFDYKKSVFGYSATVLKNRDVQKFAPLYPKTVHNGIPTDNSHNSADSSGQLLPVALDILETSWNARSLGAANSRKIRHTARRQYPAGPDSEQLGPGIRKVYGFTEGMQKVLVLSDPRLVQELFVKQYDNFYGRKLNPIQGDPDKDADVHIVGAQGFRWKRLRTITAPAFSNNSIRKVLGRIEDSSLEFLKHLEREATREEGVNIYFQEFTMDVIMRIAMGQPDSQMFNNPLLYDCKGFFENNRWQMWMLGGAFPFAVTVLKTMFLKLGLFGAGPFVKVHKTVREAVMARIAQRETDEKEGIEHGEPEDFIDLFLNAKADDVAHFGEDNEEFTKATVYNNSLLTVQEIISQCVVFLVAGFDTTAISLAFVAYFAALHPEVQRKMQEEVDRECPDPEITFDQLAKLKYVENAIKEALRIFPLASFANSRRCMRTTKLGETTVEAGVDVMLDTWTLHHDPSIWGPDVEEFRPERWETSSAHTFLSFGAGPRQCLGMRLAYLEQKILLAHVLRKHSFVANNKTSVPMKLVGRSTTRPADLWLSVKPRF
;
A
#
# COMPACT_ATOMS: atom_id res chain seq x y z
N MET A 1 -25.06 21.29 -51.29
CA MET A 1 -24.46 20.47 -50.19
C MET A 1 -23.17 21.16 -49.76
N ALA A 2 -22.86 21.27 -48.47
CA ALA A 2 -21.66 21.97 -48.01
C ALA A 2 -20.59 20.95 -47.54
N THR A 3 -19.37 21.03 -48.07
CA THR A 3 -18.21 20.30 -47.56
C THR A 3 -17.30 21.26 -46.81
N CYS A 4 -16.69 20.79 -45.72
CA CYS A 4 -15.82 21.59 -44.87
C CYS A 4 -14.53 20.81 -44.58
N SER A 5 -13.38 21.44 -44.80
CA SER A 5 -12.07 20.92 -44.41
C SER A 5 -11.32 21.96 -43.57
N VAL A 6 -10.40 21.47 -42.73
CA VAL A 6 -9.50 22.31 -41.94
C VAL A 6 -8.10 22.02 -42.42
N ASP A 7 -7.46 23.02 -43.02
CA ASP A 7 -6.10 22.93 -43.51
C ASP A 7 -5.17 23.61 -42.51
N PHE A 8 -4.17 22.90 -42.01
CA PHE A 8 -3.15 23.44 -41.10
C PHE A 8 -1.94 23.92 -41.91
N ASP A 9 -1.28 24.99 -41.45
CA ASP A 9 -0.08 25.53 -42.11
C ASP A 9 1.12 24.55 -42.07
N LYS A 10 1.10 23.57 -41.16
CA LYS A 10 2.11 22.52 -41.03
C LYS A 10 1.58 21.16 -41.47
N THR A 11 2.37 20.46 -42.27
CA THR A 11 2.16 19.06 -42.65
C THR A 11 3.40 18.24 -42.30
N PRO A 12 3.31 17.27 -41.36
CA PRO A 12 2.15 16.88 -40.57
C PRO A 12 1.80 17.94 -39.54
N ALA A 13 0.53 17.99 -39.14
CA ALA A 13 0.01 18.93 -38.15
C ALA A 13 0.50 18.57 -36.73
N VAL A 14 1.80 18.77 -36.48
CA VAL A 14 2.44 18.57 -35.17
C VAL A 14 2.94 19.90 -34.63
N TYR A 15 2.55 20.20 -33.40
CA TYR A 15 2.85 21.46 -32.72
C TYR A 15 3.46 21.21 -31.35
N SER A 16 4.34 22.08 -30.89
CA SER A 16 4.84 22.05 -29.51
C SER A 16 3.95 22.89 -28.57
N PRO A 17 3.92 22.60 -27.26
CA PRO A 17 3.28 23.48 -26.29
C PRO A 17 3.86 24.90 -26.38
N GLY A 18 3.00 25.92 -26.31
CA GLY A 18 3.43 27.31 -26.53
C GLY A 18 3.69 27.69 -27.99
N GLU A 19 3.43 26.80 -28.95
CA GLU A 19 3.51 27.14 -30.37
C GLU A 19 2.20 27.75 -30.87
N LYS A 20 2.32 28.67 -31.83
CA LYS A 20 1.18 29.26 -32.53
C LYS A 20 0.62 28.26 -33.54
N LEU A 21 -0.61 27.82 -33.32
CA LEU A 21 -1.41 27.03 -34.25
C LEU A 21 -2.04 27.98 -35.27
N ALA A 22 -1.86 27.74 -36.56
CA ALA A 22 -2.44 28.53 -37.63
C ALA A 22 -2.87 27.66 -38.82
N GLY A 23 -3.86 28.14 -39.56
CA GLY A 23 -4.43 27.44 -40.70
C GLY A 23 -5.69 28.13 -41.23
N SER A 24 -6.42 27.43 -42.09
CA SER A 24 -7.66 27.93 -42.67
C SER A 24 -8.76 26.87 -42.68
N VAL A 25 -9.99 27.26 -42.37
CA VAL A 25 -11.19 26.46 -42.60
C VAL A 25 -11.68 26.76 -44.01
N LYS A 26 -11.74 25.75 -44.88
CA LYS A 26 -12.29 25.86 -46.22
C LYS A 26 -13.67 25.24 -46.25
N MET A 27 -14.64 26.00 -46.73
CA MET A 27 -16.02 25.56 -46.93
C MET A 27 -16.40 25.72 -48.39
N ILE A 28 -16.86 24.63 -49.01
CA ILE A 28 -17.34 24.63 -50.39
C ILE A 28 -18.84 24.43 -50.34
N VAL A 29 -19.60 25.43 -50.80
CA VAL A 29 -21.06 25.41 -50.88
C VAL A 29 -21.47 25.19 -52.34
N ALA A 30 -22.00 24.01 -52.65
CA ALA A 30 -22.40 23.64 -54.01
C ALA A 30 -23.76 24.24 -54.44
N ASP A 31 -23.76 24.83 -55.64
CA ASP A 31 -24.85 25.23 -56.56
C ASP A 31 -25.95 26.20 -56.07
N GLU A 32 -26.39 26.14 -54.81
CA GLU A 32 -27.43 27.02 -54.24
C GLU A 32 -27.02 27.57 -52.87
N ASP A 33 -27.60 28.71 -52.49
CA ASP A 33 -27.39 29.34 -51.18
C ASP A 33 -27.75 28.38 -50.04
N PHE A 34 -26.82 28.23 -49.10
CA PHE A 34 -26.90 27.25 -48.04
C PHE A 34 -27.45 27.86 -46.77
N LYS A 35 -28.56 27.31 -46.25
CA LYS A 35 -29.22 27.83 -45.04
C LYS A 35 -28.37 27.58 -43.78
N ALA A 36 -27.73 28.63 -43.29
CA ALA A 36 -26.93 28.64 -42.06
C ALA A 36 -27.10 29.97 -41.30
N ARG A 37 -27.19 29.90 -39.97
CA ARG A 37 -27.25 31.09 -39.10
C ARG A 37 -25.86 31.63 -38.78
N LYS A 38 -24.94 30.71 -38.48
CA LYS A 38 -23.54 30.99 -38.14
C LYS A 38 -22.68 29.74 -38.34
N VAL A 39 -21.40 29.97 -38.58
CA VAL A 39 -20.36 28.93 -38.54
C VAL A 39 -19.49 29.21 -37.31
N ARG A 40 -19.47 28.25 -36.39
CA ARG A 40 -18.68 28.30 -35.16
C ARG A 40 -17.49 27.37 -35.31
N MET A 41 -16.31 27.89 -34.99
CA MET A 41 -15.08 27.10 -34.90
C MET A 41 -14.64 27.03 -33.44
N GLU A 42 -14.29 25.83 -33.01
CA GLU A 42 -13.90 25.53 -31.65
C GLU A 42 -12.63 24.68 -31.63
N MET A 43 -11.53 25.20 -31.09
CA MET A 43 -10.34 24.41 -30.81
C MET A 43 -10.41 23.85 -29.40
N ILE A 44 -10.29 22.53 -29.27
CA ILE A 44 -10.37 21.82 -27.98
C ILE A 44 -9.16 20.91 -27.81
N GLY A 45 -8.48 21.04 -26.67
CA GLY A 45 -7.54 20.05 -26.14
C GLY A 45 -8.12 19.40 -24.89
N LYS A 46 -8.31 18.08 -24.90
CA LYS A 46 -8.89 17.36 -23.75
C LYS A 46 -8.28 15.98 -23.53
N ALA A 47 -8.20 15.55 -22.27
CA ALA A 47 -8.00 14.17 -21.88
C ALA A 47 -9.34 13.52 -21.49
N TYR A 48 -9.47 12.23 -21.78
CA TYR A 48 -10.65 11.44 -21.43
C TYR A 48 -10.26 10.01 -21.08
N THR A 49 -10.83 9.45 -20.02
CA THR A 49 -10.69 8.05 -19.61
C THR A 49 -12.07 7.45 -19.38
N TYR A 50 -12.27 6.18 -19.75
CA TYR A 50 -13.54 5.48 -19.56
C TYR A 50 -13.35 3.97 -19.43
N TRP A 51 -14.07 3.37 -18.48
CA TRP A 51 -14.32 1.94 -18.46
C TRP A 51 -15.59 1.59 -17.70
N GLU A 52 -16.22 0.49 -18.10
CA GLU A 52 -17.41 -0.04 -17.44
C GLU A 52 -17.06 -0.68 -16.08
N GLY A 53 -17.97 -0.50 -15.11
CA GLY A 53 -17.96 -1.28 -13.88
C GLY A 53 -18.33 -2.74 -14.14
N ASN A 54 -17.81 -3.68 -13.34
CA ASN A 54 -18.09 -5.10 -13.54
C ASN A 54 -19.60 -5.43 -13.46
N VAL A 55 -20.21 -5.85 -14.57
CA VAL A 55 -21.60 -6.34 -14.59
C VAL A 55 -21.64 -7.74 -13.97
N LYS A 56 -22.25 -7.87 -12.79
CA LYS A 56 -22.56 -9.18 -12.22
C LYS A 56 -23.94 -9.61 -12.72
N ASN A 57 -23.94 -10.56 -13.66
CA ASN A 57 -25.16 -11.28 -14.03
C ASN A 57 -25.42 -12.37 -12.99
N ASN A 58 -26.45 -12.19 -12.17
CA ASN A 58 -26.95 -13.24 -11.30
C ASN A 58 -28.26 -13.77 -11.90
N THR A 59 -28.26 -15.04 -12.30
CA THR A 59 -29.49 -15.75 -12.67
C THR A 59 -30.06 -16.36 -11.39
N LYS A 60 -31.26 -15.94 -10.98
CA LYS A 60 -32.01 -16.62 -9.92
C LYS A 60 -33.16 -17.37 -10.58
N ILE A 61 -33.23 -18.69 -10.34
CA ILE A 61 -34.39 -19.51 -10.67
C ILE A 61 -35.22 -19.62 -9.39
N LYS A 62 -36.49 -19.22 -9.45
CA LYS A 62 -37.47 -19.46 -8.39
C LYS A 62 -38.76 -19.90 -9.08
N ASN A 63 -39.28 -21.07 -8.71
CA ASN A 63 -40.53 -21.64 -9.21
C ASN A 63 -40.65 -21.71 -10.75
N GLY A 64 -39.68 -22.30 -11.43
CA GLY A 64 -39.78 -22.57 -12.88
C GLY A 64 -39.45 -21.39 -13.80
N ASP A 65 -39.51 -20.14 -13.32
CA ASP A 65 -39.20 -18.97 -14.14
C ASP A 65 -37.78 -18.43 -13.88
N ILE A 66 -37.09 -18.09 -14.97
CA ILE A 66 -35.70 -17.60 -14.97
C ILE A 66 -35.70 -16.06 -14.88
N ALA A 67 -35.47 -15.52 -13.68
CA ALA A 67 -35.27 -14.09 -13.50
C ALA A 67 -33.76 -13.73 -13.60
N ARG A 68 -33.38 -13.00 -14.65
CA ARG A 68 -32.03 -12.43 -14.82
C ARG A 68 -31.96 -11.08 -14.12
N VAL A 69 -31.23 -11.00 -13.02
CA VAL A 69 -30.97 -9.71 -12.33
C VAL A 69 -29.60 -9.18 -12.78
N ARG A 70 -29.61 -8.07 -13.52
CA ARG A 70 -28.41 -7.29 -13.84
C ARG A 70 -28.14 -6.31 -12.71
N HIS A 71 -27.01 -6.47 -12.01
CA HIS A 71 -26.47 -5.38 -11.18
C HIS A 71 -25.54 -4.55 -12.06
N ASN A 72 -25.97 -3.33 -12.42
CA ASN A 72 -25.10 -2.36 -13.08
C ASN A 72 -24.13 -1.80 -12.04
N CYS A 73 -22.84 -2.07 -12.17
CA CYS A 73 -21.81 -1.29 -11.48
C CYS A 73 -21.66 0.04 -12.22
N ALA A 74 -21.58 1.15 -11.50
CA ALA A 74 -21.38 2.47 -12.09
C ALA A 74 -20.09 2.52 -12.94
N ASP A 75 -20.17 3.15 -14.10
CA ASP A 75 -19.02 3.41 -14.98
C ASP A 75 -18.02 4.34 -14.31
N HIS A 76 -16.76 4.25 -14.70
CA HIS A 76 -15.74 5.20 -14.26
C HIS A 76 -15.32 6.06 -15.45
N LYS A 77 -15.36 7.38 -15.27
CA LYS A 77 -15.06 8.37 -16.31
C LYS A 77 -14.14 9.45 -15.76
N GLY A 78 -13.11 9.81 -16.51
CA GLY A 78 -12.29 10.98 -16.26
C GLY A 78 -12.34 11.90 -17.48
N LYS A 79 -12.44 13.21 -17.28
CA LYS A 79 -12.42 14.18 -18.38
C LYS A 79 -11.75 15.45 -17.89
N ILE A 80 -10.75 15.91 -18.63
CA ILE A 80 -10.03 17.17 -18.40
C ILE A 80 -9.98 17.94 -19.70
N VAL A 81 -10.21 19.25 -19.65
CA VAL A 81 -10.11 20.14 -20.83
C VAL A 81 -8.98 21.12 -20.56
N TYR A 82 -7.91 21.02 -21.33
CA TYR A 82 -6.69 21.83 -21.20
C TYR A 82 -6.81 23.17 -21.90
N CYS A 83 -7.44 23.19 -23.07
CA CYS A 83 -7.68 24.42 -23.81
C CYS A 83 -9.00 24.34 -24.57
N ARG A 84 -9.68 25.48 -24.64
CA ARG A 84 -10.91 25.66 -25.38
C ARG A 84 -10.93 27.08 -25.94
N PHE A 85 -10.84 27.21 -27.24
CA PHE A 85 -10.95 28.49 -27.93
C PHE A 85 -12.15 28.43 -28.87
N GLU A 86 -13.02 29.42 -28.78
CA GLU A 86 -14.22 29.49 -29.60
C GLU A 86 -14.20 30.78 -30.41
N SER A 87 -14.52 30.68 -31.70
CA SER A 87 -14.64 31.82 -32.60
C SER A 87 -15.80 31.61 -33.56
N ILE A 88 -16.54 32.68 -33.86
CA ILE A 88 -17.54 32.67 -34.91
C ILE A 88 -16.84 33.15 -36.19
N VAL A 89 -16.61 32.23 -37.13
CA VAL A 89 -15.88 32.52 -38.37
C VAL A 89 -16.78 33.12 -39.45
N TRP A 90 -18.09 32.88 -39.35
CA TRP A 90 -19.10 33.48 -40.21
C TRP A 90 -20.45 33.59 -39.49
N LYS A 91 -21.19 34.66 -39.75
CA LYS A 91 -22.54 34.91 -39.21
C LYS A 91 -23.39 35.51 -40.32
N SER A 92 -24.66 35.13 -40.41
CA SER A 92 -25.59 35.68 -41.39
C SER A 92 -26.02 37.11 -41.01
N ASP A 93 -26.11 37.98 -42.02
CA ASP A 93 -26.34 39.43 -41.87
C ASP A 93 -27.82 39.82 -41.74
N GLY A 94 -28.76 38.86 -41.78
CA GLY A 94 -30.19 39.19 -41.81
C GLY A 94 -31.16 38.03 -41.60
N THR A 95 -32.46 38.30 -41.87
CA THR A 95 -33.62 37.44 -41.60
C THR A 95 -33.68 36.16 -42.44
N LYS A 96 -32.92 36.08 -43.54
CA LYS A 96 -32.94 34.94 -44.48
C LYS A 96 -32.06 33.76 -44.07
N HIS A 97 -31.05 33.95 -43.22
CA HIS A 97 -30.16 32.90 -42.71
C HIS A 97 -29.52 32.03 -43.81
N GLU A 98 -28.91 32.67 -44.81
CA GLU A 98 -28.32 32.04 -46.00
C GLU A 98 -26.84 32.41 -46.16
N MET A 99 -26.02 31.43 -46.54
CA MET A 99 -24.61 31.56 -46.90
C MET A 99 -24.47 31.40 -48.42
N PRO A 100 -23.82 32.34 -49.12
CA PRO A 100 -23.81 32.34 -50.59
C PRO A 100 -23.03 31.14 -51.16
N ALA A 101 -23.48 30.62 -52.31
CA ALA A 101 -22.77 29.56 -53.02
C ALA A 101 -21.34 29.98 -53.42
N GLY A 102 -20.39 29.03 -53.36
CA GLY A 102 -18.97 29.28 -53.66
C GLY A 102 -17.99 28.75 -52.62
N GLU A 103 -16.72 29.10 -52.78
CA GLU A 103 -15.63 28.74 -51.87
C GLU A 103 -15.41 29.85 -50.82
N HIS A 104 -15.46 29.47 -49.55
CA HIS A 104 -15.28 30.35 -48.40
C HIS A 104 -14.09 29.87 -47.58
N THR A 105 -13.13 30.76 -47.35
CA THR A 105 -11.92 30.44 -46.58
C THR A 105 -11.82 31.34 -45.35
N PHE A 106 -11.76 30.74 -44.17
CA PHE A 106 -11.67 31.43 -42.90
C PHE A 106 -10.33 31.15 -42.22
N PRO A 107 -9.39 32.10 -42.16
CA PRO A 107 -8.13 31.91 -41.46
C PRO A 107 -8.34 31.87 -39.95
N PHE A 108 -7.55 31.06 -39.26
CA PHE A 108 -7.54 31.01 -37.79
C PHE A 108 -6.12 31.03 -37.26
N SER A 109 -5.98 31.55 -36.03
CA SER A 109 -4.76 31.39 -35.28
C SER A 109 -5.00 31.37 -33.77
N PHE A 110 -4.39 30.40 -33.09
CA PHE A 110 -4.50 30.20 -31.66
C PHE A 110 -3.13 29.93 -31.05
N GLN A 111 -2.92 30.45 -29.83
CA GLN A 111 -1.72 30.16 -29.06
C GLN A 111 -1.97 28.91 -28.21
N LEU A 112 -1.16 27.85 -28.37
CA LEU A 112 -1.26 26.68 -27.50
C LEU A 112 -0.74 26.99 -26.10
N PRO A 113 -1.34 26.46 -25.03
CA PRO A 113 -0.77 26.59 -23.68
C PRO A 113 0.65 26.02 -23.61
N HIS A 114 1.55 26.70 -22.89
CA HIS A 114 2.94 26.26 -22.69
C HIS A 114 3.06 24.93 -21.94
N TRP A 115 2.02 24.55 -21.20
CA TRP A 115 1.96 23.35 -20.35
C TRP A 115 1.06 22.25 -20.93
N ALA A 116 0.64 22.36 -22.20
CA ALA A 116 -0.23 21.37 -22.82
C ALA A 116 0.41 19.96 -22.86
N PRO A 117 -0.27 18.90 -22.38
CA PRO A 117 0.29 17.55 -22.39
C PRO A 117 0.45 16.97 -23.80
N PRO A 118 1.34 15.98 -24.00
CA PRO A 118 1.48 15.31 -25.28
C PRO A 118 0.20 14.59 -25.69
N SER A 119 -0.09 14.53 -26.99
CA SER A 119 -1.23 13.77 -27.52
C SER A 119 -1.05 12.27 -27.32
N PHE A 120 -2.04 11.56 -26.83
CA PHE A 120 -1.90 10.14 -26.49
C PHE A 120 -3.17 9.37 -26.83
N GLU A 121 -3.02 8.12 -27.26
CA GLU A 121 -4.12 7.21 -27.58
C GLU A 121 -3.84 5.86 -26.91
N GLY A 122 -4.71 5.46 -25.99
CA GLY A 122 -4.67 4.17 -25.31
C GLY A 122 -6.05 3.50 -25.27
N ASP A 123 -6.13 2.29 -24.73
CA ASP A 123 -7.34 1.46 -24.79
C ASP A 123 -8.46 1.99 -23.89
N LEU A 124 -8.09 2.56 -22.73
CA LEU A 124 -9.03 3.06 -21.72
C LEU A 124 -9.10 4.60 -21.65
N GLY A 125 -8.37 5.31 -22.52
CA GLY A 125 -8.37 6.77 -22.53
C GLY A 125 -7.42 7.39 -23.55
N PHE A 126 -7.58 8.70 -23.77
CA PHE A 126 -6.82 9.48 -24.74
C PHE A 126 -6.56 10.91 -24.29
N ILE A 127 -5.58 11.56 -24.91
CA ILE A 127 -5.32 13.01 -24.89
C ILE A 127 -5.37 13.50 -26.34
N ARG A 128 -6.41 14.26 -26.70
CA ARG A 128 -6.66 14.69 -28.08
C ARG A 128 -6.79 16.20 -28.20
N TYR A 129 -6.27 16.72 -29.31
CA TYR A 129 -6.41 18.10 -29.73
C TYR A 129 -7.05 18.14 -31.11
N PHE A 130 -8.09 18.94 -31.26
CA PHE A 130 -8.84 19.03 -32.51
C PHE A 130 -9.52 20.38 -32.68
N ILE A 131 -9.77 20.73 -33.93
CA ILE A 131 -10.63 21.82 -34.33
C ILE A 131 -11.97 21.22 -34.74
N LYS A 132 -13.04 21.69 -34.11
CA LYS A 132 -14.42 21.36 -34.41
C LYS A 132 -15.04 22.57 -35.12
N VAL A 133 -15.55 22.37 -36.33
CA VAL A 133 -16.35 23.36 -37.06
C VAL A 133 -17.80 22.91 -37.01
N GLU A 134 -18.66 23.76 -36.48
CA GLU A 134 -20.10 23.52 -36.30
C GLU A 134 -20.88 24.55 -37.11
N ILE A 135 -21.69 24.05 -38.04
CA ILE A 135 -22.55 24.88 -38.88
C ILE A 135 -23.95 24.87 -38.30
N ASP A 136 -24.39 26.00 -37.74
CA ASP A 136 -25.70 26.18 -37.12
C ASP A 136 -26.77 26.30 -38.20
N ARG A 137 -27.66 25.30 -38.28
CA ARG A 137 -28.71 25.22 -39.31
C ARG A 137 -30.08 25.55 -38.70
N PRO A 138 -30.88 26.43 -39.34
CA PRO A 138 -32.11 26.95 -38.73
C PRO A 138 -33.24 25.93 -38.50
N TRP A 139 -33.24 24.79 -39.21
CA TRP A 139 -34.31 23.77 -39.16
C TRP A 139 -33.78 22.33 -39.32
N LYS A 140 -32.48 22.10 -39.11
CA LYS A 140 -31.80 20.79 -39.17
C LYS A 140 -30.76 20.72 -38.06
N PHE A 141 -30.32 19.51 -37.71
CA PHE A 141 -29.19 19.33 -36.81
C PHE A 141 -27.92 19.97 -37.40
N ASP A 142 -27.08 20.52 -36.51
CA ASP A 142 -25.82 21.16 -36.89
C ASP A 142 -24.85 20.16 -37.52
N ASP A 143 -24.25 20.52 -38.66
CA ASP A 143 -23.16 19.72 -39.22
C ASP A 143 -21.90 19.96 -38.40
N LYS A 144 -21.20 18.89 -38.06
CA LYS A 144 -19.98 18.92 -37.25
C LYS A 144 -18.83 18.29 -38.01
N PHE A 145 -17.79 19.07 -38.24
CA PHE A 145 -16.53 18.62 -38.85
C PHE A 145 -15.44 18.68 -37.79
N ILE A 146 -14.71 17.59 -37.59
CA ILE A 146 -13.65 17.50 -36.57
C ILE A 146 -12.34 17.11 -37.25
N THR A 147 -11.34 17.97 -37.14
CA THR A 147 -9.98 17.70 -37.63
C THR A 147 -9.00 17.74 -36.47
N CYS A 148 -8.28 16.64 -36.25
CA CYS A 148 -7.35 16.48 -35.13
C CYS A 148 -5.91 16.83 -35.52
N PHE A 149 -5.15 17.42 -34.60
CA PHE A 149 -3.70 17.65 -34.72
C PHE A 149 -2.97 16.99 -33.54
N THR A 150 -1.64 16.99 -33.58
CA THR A 150 -0.79 16.35 -32.57
C THR A 150 0.00 17.42 -31.81
N VAL A 151 -0.06 17.37 -30.48
CA VAL A 151 0.81 18.16 -29.59
C VAL A 151 1.93 17.26 -29.08
N LEU A 152 3.18 17.70 -29.26
CA LEU A 152 4.38 16.99 -28.83
C LEU A 152 5.37 17.97 -28.17
N PRO A 153 5.58 17.90 -26.83
CA PRO A 153 6.57 18.71 -26.14
C PRO A 153 7.99 18.32 -26.56
N LYS A 154 8.90 19.30 -26.56
CA LYS A 154 10.33 19.06 -26.66
C LYS A 154 10.85 18.65 -25.29
N ILE A 155 11.08 17.36 -25.12
CA ILE A 155 11.69 16.79 -23.92
C ILE A 155 13.16 16.59 -24.21
N ASP A 156 13.93 17.57 -23.76
CA ASP A 156 15.38 17.54 -23.75
C ASP A 156 15.88 16.67 -22.61
N LEU A 157 16.42 15.52 -22.97
CA LEU A 157 16.98 14.60 -22.00
C LEU A 157 18.20 15.22 -21.30
N SER A 158 18.96 16.10 -21.94
CA SER A 158 20.12 16.76 -21.31
C SER A 158 19.72 17.59 -20.07
N LEU A 159 18.50 18.12 -20.04
CA LEU A 159 17.95 18.93 -18.95
C LEU A 159 17.35 18.09 -17.81
N ILE A 160 17.18 16.78 -17.99
CA ILE A 160 16.61 15.88 -16.97
C ILE A 160 17.76 15.24 -16.18
N PRO A 161 17.94 15.55 -14.88
CA PRO A 161 19.11 15.11 -14.11
C PRO A 161 19.31 13.59 -14.09
N ASN A 162 18.21 12.83 -14.01
CA ASN A 162 18.26 11.36 -13.95
C ASN A 162 18.56 10.70 -15.29
N SER A 163 18.40 11.40 -16.41
CA SER A 163 18.48 10.80 -17.75
C SER A 163 19.90 10.33 -18.09
N GLN A 164 20.91 11.03 -17.59
CA GLN A 164 22.34 10.79 -17.87
C GLN A 164 22.94 9.74 -16.93
N LEU A 165 22.26 9.43 -15.82
CA LEU A 165 22.77 8.53 -14.81
C LEU A 165 22.61 7.06 -15.23
N PRO A 166 23.61 6.21 -14.99
CA PRO A 166 23.46 4.77 -15.19
C PRO A 166 22.41 4.21 -14.22
N SER A 167 21.68 3.20 -14.68
CA SER A 167 20.75 2.45 -13.83
C SER A 167 21.22 1.01 -13.72
N ARG A 168 21.24 0.48 -12.50
CA ARG A 168 21.61 -0.90 -12.22
C ARG A 168 20.61 -1.56 -11.28
N LYS A 169 20.36 -2.84 -11.48
CA LYS A 169 19.53 -3.66 -10.59
C LYS A 169 20.18 -5.02 -10.39
N HIS A 170 20.35 -5.39 -9.13
CA HIS A 170 20.88 -6.68 -8.72
C HIS A 170 19.79 -7.47 -8.01
N VAL A 171 19.65 -8.75 -8.36
CA VAL A 171 18.70 -9.69 -7.75
C VAL A 171 19.44 -10.99 -7.46
N CYS A 172 19.25 -11.51 -6.24
CA CYS A 172 19.70 -12.83 -5.83
C CYS A 172 18.47 -13.66 -5.47
N GLU A 173 18.16 -14.67 -6.29
CA GLU A 173 16.96 -15.50 -6.11
C GLU A 173 17.34 -16.96 -5.87
N GLN A 174 16.66 -17.61 -4.93
CA GLN A 174 16.83 -19.05 -4.70
C GLN A 174 15.93 -19.86 -5.62
N ILE A 175 16.52 -20.84 -6.32
CA ILE A 175 15.80 -21.67 -7.28
C ILE A 175 15.62 -23.09 -6.73
N GLY A 176 14.37 -23.54 -6.67
CA GLY A 176 14.00 -24.89 -6.22
C GLY A 176 12.54 -24.95 -5.78
N ALA A 177 11.99 -26.16 -5.74
CA ALA A 177 10.74 -26.39 -5.02
C ALA A 177 11.06 -26.48 -3.53
N VAL A 178 10.25 -25.83 -2.72
CA VAL A 178 10.04 -25.97 -1.28
C VAL A 178 10.96 -26.92 -0.45
N LEU A 179 11.08 -28.21 -0.78
CA LEU A 179 11.90 -29.21 -0.04
C LEU A 179 13.31 -29.45 -0.62
N TRP A 180 13.57 -29.01 -1.84
CA TRP A 180 14.82 -29.22 -2.58
C TRP A 180 15.31 -27.89 -3.13
N LYS A 181 15.95 -27.09 -2.27
CA LYS A 181 16.70 -25.90 -2.69
C LYS A 181 17.87 -26.36 -3.54
N ARG A 182 17.98 -25.84 -4.77
CA ARG A 182 18.98 -26.25 -5.75
C ARG A 182 20.05 -25.19 -6.00
N GLY A 183 20.13 -24.17 -5.14
CA GLY A 183 21.13 -23.08 -5.19
C GLY A 183 20.51 -21.70 -5.39
N ALA A 184 21.35 -20.67 -5.55
CA ALA A 184 20.94 -19.29 -5.82
C ALA A 184 21.48 -18.80 -7.18
N VAL A 185 20.73 -17.93 -7.86
CA VAL A 185 21.21 -17.21 -9.05
C VAL A 185 21.33 -15.75 -8.71
N ARG A 186 22.46 -15.15 -9.05
CA ARG A 186 22.63 -13.71 -9.00
C ARG A 186 22.57 -13.16 -10.41
N VAL A 187 21.76 -12.13 -10.59
CA VAL A 187 21.58 -11.43 -11.86
C VAL A 187 21.75 -9.95 -11.59
N GLU A 188 22.73 -9.35 -12.24
CA GLU A 188 22.92 -7.91 -12.30
C GLU A 188 22.63 -7.43 -13.71
N ILE A 189 21.83 -6.36 -13.81
CA ILE A 189 21.49 -5.73 -15.09
C ILE A 189 21.84 -4.25 -14.98
N ARG A 190 22.52 -3.73 -15.99
CA ARG A 190 22.94 -2.34 -16.07
C ARG A 190 22.59 -1.74 -17.43
N ILE A 191 22.10 -0.51 -17.39
CA ILE A 191 21.99 0.39 -18.54
C ILE A 191 22.85 1.63 -18.26
N PRO A 192 23.58 2.17 -19.26
CA PRO A 192 24.55 3.24 -19.05
C PRO A 192 23.91 4.59 -18.75
N LYS A 193 22.66 4.77 -19.17
CA LYS A 193 21.85 5.98 -18.95
C LYS A 193 20.37 5.61 -18.86
N GLN A 194 19.54 6.50 -18.30
CA GLN A 194 18.10 6.28 -18.16
C GLN A 194 17.26 7.02 -19.21
N GLY A 195 17.84 7.95 -19.97
CA GLY A 195 17.17 8.68 -21.03
C GLY A 195 17.49 8.12 -22.41
N PHE A 196 16.47 7.79 -23.18
CA PHE A 196 16.60 7.33 -24.57
C PHE A 196 15.63 8.05 -25.50
N VAL A 197 16.00 8.20 -26.76
CA VAL A 197 15.12 8.73 -27.81
C VAL A 197 14.62 7.65 -28.75
N CYS A 198 13.52 7.90 -29.44
CA CYS A 198 13.00 6.97 -30.46
C CYS A 198 14.03 6.76 -31.58
N GLY A 199 14.29 5.51 -31.94
CA GLY A 199 15.32 5.12 -32.92
C GLY A 199 16.69 4.86 -32.31
N GLU A 200 16.91 5.18 -31.03
CA GLU A 200 18.11 4.80 -30.29
C GLU A 200 18.06 3.32 -29.87
N HIS A 201 19.22 2.74 -29.57
CA HIS A 201 19.34 1.42 -28.97
C HIS A 201 19.59 1.55 -27.47
N ILE A 202 18.90 0.76 -26.66
CA ILE A 202 19.15 0.61 -25.22
C ILE A 202 20.18 -0.50 -25.05
N PRO A 203 21.46 -0.20 -24.75
CA PRO A 203 22.42 -1.22 -24.37
C PRO A 203 22.12 -1.72 -22.96
N VAL A 204 22.01 -3.03 -22.83
CA VAL A 204 21.68 -3.77 -21.61
C VAL A 204 22.84 -4.72 -21.33
N GLU A 205 23.65 -4.37 -20.34
CA GLU A 205 24.72 -5.20 -19.80
C GLU A 205 24.11 -6.13 -18.74
N MET A 206 24.37 -7.43 -18.83
CA MET A 206 23.86 -8.42 -17.89
C MET A 206 25.00 -9.30 -17.38
N LYS A 207 25.12 -9.40 -16.04
CA LYS A 207 26.02 -10.34 -15.37
C LYS A 207 25.21 -11.38 -14.62
N ILE A 208 25.37 -12.64 -14.97
CA ILE A 208 24.61 -13.76 -14.43
C ILE A 208 25.60 -14.73 -13.77
N ASP A 209 25.41 -15.00 -12.48
CA ASP A 209 26.17 -16.00 -11.71
C ASP A 209 25.19 -17.11 -11.30
N ASN A 210 25.20 -18.21 -12.06
CA ASN A 210 24.29 -19.34 -11.85
C ASN A 210 24.91 -20.35 -10.87
N ARG A 211 24.70 -20.16 -9.57
CA ARG A 211 25.11 -21.14 -8.53
C ARG A 211 24.04 -22.20 -8.28
N THR A 212 23.19 -22.49 -9.27
CA THR A 212 22.12 -23.50 -9.16
C THR A 212 22.43 -24.76 -9.95
N SER A 213 21.76 -25.85 -9.57
CA SER A 213 21.81 -27.11 -10.32
C SER A 213 20.87 -27.13 -11.54
N LYS A 214 20.20 -26.03 -11.89
CA LYS A 214 19.31 -25.93 -13.06
C LYS A 214 19.99 -25.15 -14.18
N LYS A 215 19.74 -25.60 -15.42
CA LYS A 215 20.15 -24.88 -16.62
C LYS A 215 19.10 -23.84 -17.00
N PHE A 216 19.56 -22.65 -17.34
CA PHE A 216 18.73 -21.65 -18.02
C PHE A 216 18.85 -21.86 -19.52
N LYS A 217 17.72 -21.77 -20.23
CA LYS A 217 17.68 -21.87 -21.69
C LYS A 217 17.30 -20.57 -22.39
N GLN A 218 16.65 -19.65 -21.69
CA GLN A 218 16.06 -18.48 -22.33
C GLN A 218 15.98 -17.27 -21.42
N ILE A 219 16.41 -16.13 -21.96
CA ILE A 219 16.22 -14.80 -21.39
C ILE A 219 15.32 -14.01 -22.33
N SER A 220 14.28 -13.40 -21.78
CA SER A 220 13.34 -12.53 -22.48
C SER A 220 13.55 -11.10 -22.00
N LEU A 221 13.95 -10.23 -22.92
CA LEU A 221 14.10 -8.79 -22.74
C LEU A 221 12.88 -8.11 -23.34
N ARG A 222 12.11 -7.39 -22.54
CA ARG A 222 10.85 -6.76 -22.98
C ARG A 222 10.87 -5.26 -22.73
N LEU A 223 10.59 -4.50 -23.76
CA LEU A 223 10.20 -3.11 -23.64
C LEU A 223 8.71 -3.06 -23.31
N VAL A 224 8.36 -2.52 -22.14
CA VAL A 224 6.97 -2.44 -21.69
C VAL A 224 6.59 -0.98 -21.47
N GLN A 225 5.50 -0.58 -22.11
CA GLN A 225 4.81 0.68 -21.82
C GLN A 225 3.79 0.41 -20.71
N ARG A 226 3.86 1.20 -19.64
CA ARG A 226 2.88 1.20 -18.56
C ARG A 226 2.07 2.48 -18.65
N VAL A 227 0.76 2.35 -18.82
CA VAL A 227 -0.17 3.47 -18.87
C VAL A 227 -1.06 3.40 -17.65
N THR A 228 -1.09 4.46 -16.87
CA THR A 228 -1.93 4.58 -15.68
C THR A 228 -3.09 5.50 -16.01
N TYR A 229 -4.32 4.97 -15.95
CA TYR A 229 -5.55 5.73 -16.17
C TYR A 229 -6.26 5.95 -14.84
N THR A 230 -6.71 7.19 -14.62
CA THR A 230 -7.51 7.57 -13.45
C THR A 230 -8.92 7.93 -13.91
N GLY A 231 -9.94 7.41 -13.22
CA GLY A 231 -11.36 7.60 -13.55
C GLY A 231 -12.21 7.72 -12.29
N PHE A 232 -13.33 8.43 -12.39
CA PHE A 232 -14.19 8.79 -11.25
C PHE A 232 -15.61 8.26 -11.47
N ARG A 233 -16.29 7.88 -10.38
CA ARG A 233 -17.61 7.23 -10.40
C ARG A 233 -18.77 8.16 -10.81
N ASP A 234 -18.67 9.45 -10.51
CA ASP A 234 -19.65 10.49 -10.85
C ASP A 234 -18.97 11.61 -11.65
N GLY A 235 -18.42 11.22 -12.80
CA GLY A 235 -17.36 11.97 -13.48
C GLY A 235 -17.70 13.40 -13.86
N PHE A 236 -16.94 14.35 -13.31
CA PHE A 236 -16.38 15.52 -14.02
C PHE A 236 -15.24 16.09 -13.15
N VAL A 237 -14.03 16.24 -13.72
CA VAL A 237 -13.03 17.17 -13.15
C VAL A 237 -13.21 18.46 -13.92
N ASN A 238 -13.90 19.44 -13.34
CA ASN A 238 -14.09 20.73 -13.98
C ASN A 238 -12.83 21.58 -13.75
N SER A 239 -11.81 21.42 -14.59
CA SER A 239 -10.62 22.27 -14.59
C SER A 239 -10.91 23.59 -15.31
N GLN A 240 -11.85 24.40 -14.81
CA GLN A 240 -11.93 25.82 -15.20
C GLN A 240 -11.03 26.72 -14.35
N SER A 241 -10.10 26.15 -13.58
CA SER A 241 -9.21 26.88 -12.66
C SER A 241 -7.78 27.08 -13.21
N HIS A 242 -7.62 27.27 -14.52
CA HIS A 242 -6.35 27.78 -15.05
C HIS A 242 -6.26 29.33 -15.01
N ALA A 243 -7.33 30.02 -14.61
CA ALA A 243 -7.36 31.48 -14.48
C ALA A 243 -7.06 32.02 -13.06
N CYS A 244 -6.85 31.16 -12.06
CA CYS A 244 -6.61 31.61 -10.68
C CYS A 244 -5.16 31.34 -10.24
N ILE A 245 -4.41 32.42 -10.06
CA ILE A 245 -3.10 32.45 -9.37
C ILE A 245 -3.37 32.34 -7.87
N GLY A 246 -2.68 31.40 -7.20
CA GLY A 246 -2.44 31.42 -5.75
C GLY A 246 -3.54 30.86 -4.83
N HIS A 247 -3.12 30.01 -3.89
CA HIS A 247 -3.80 29.59 -2.65
C HIS A 247 -5.10 28.75 -2.68
N GLU A 248 -5.88 28.68 -3.76
CA GLU A 248 -7.09 27.81 -3.80
C GLU A 248 -6.88 26.41 -4.40
N LYS A 249 -5.68 26.10 -4.92
CA LYS A 249 -5.37 24.80 -5.52
C LYS A 249 -5.44 23.62 -4.55
N GLU A 250 -5.17 23.83 -3.25
CA GLU A 250 -5.04 22.71 -2.32
C GLU A 250 -6.38 22.15 -1.83
N LYS A 251 -7.45 22.94 -1.74
CA LYS A 251 -8.73 22.46 -1.15
C LYS A 251 -9.59 21.61 -2.09
N ILE A 252 -9.55 21.84 -3.41
CA ILE A 252 -10.42 21.13 -4.38
C ILE A 252 -9.78 19.83 -4.90
N THR A 253 -8.45 19.68 -4.77
CA THR A 253 -7.73 18.48 -5.22
C THR A 253 -7.84 17.29 -4.23
N TYR A 254 -8.04 17.53 -2.94
CA TYR A 254 -8.14 16.46 -1.93
C TYR A 254 -9.48 15.71 -1.96
N ALA A 255 -10.61 16.40 -2.08
CA ALA A 255 -11.95 15.78 -2.08
C ALA A 255 -12.20 14.89 -3.32
N THR A 256 -11.63 15.26 -4.47
CA THR A 256 -11.86 14.55 -5.74
C THR A 256 -11.03 13.26 -5.87
N ARG A 257 -9.91 13.15 -5.14
CA ARG A 257 -9.01 11.97 -5.17
C ARG A 257 -9.50 10.78 -4.34
N LEU A 258 -10.39 10.99 -3.36
CA LEU A 258 -10.94 9.94 -2.49
C LEU A 258 -11.84 8.92 -3.23
N ASN A 259 -12.38 9.28 -4.39
CA ASN A 259 -13.23 8.43 -5.25
C ASN A 259 -12.58 8.06 -6.59
N ALA A 260 -11.26 8.25 -6.71
CA ALA A 260 -10.52 7.93 -7.93
C ALA A 260 -10.23 6.43 -8.02
N GLN A 261 -10.70 5.77 -9.08
CA GLN A 261 -10.26 4.43 -9.43
C GLN A 261 -9.10 4.51 -10.42
N VAL A 262 -8.01 3.82 -10.11
CA VAL A 262 -6.84 3.74 -10.97
C VAL A 262 -6.81 2.38 -11.68
N ARG A 263 -6.62 2.39 -12.99
CA ARG A 263 -6.32 1.20 -13.78
C ARG A 263 -4.94 1.34 -14.41
N VAL A 264 -4.15 0.28 -14.29
CA VAL A 264 -2.82 0.19 -14.90
C VAL A 264 -2.90 -0.79 -16.06
N GLU A 265 -2.51 -0.34 -17.23
CA GLU A 265 -2.38 -1.14 -18.43
C GLU A 265 -0.90 -1.31 -18.77
N GLU A 266 -0.47 -2.55 -19.01
CA GLU A 266 0.89 -2.83 -19.46
C GLU A 266 0.85 -3.37 -20.89
N ARG A 267 1.40 -2.59 -21.83
CA ARG A 267 1.52 -2.97 -23.22
C ARG A 267 2.95 -3.40 -23.53
N LYS A 268 3.11 -4.62 -24.02
CA LYS A 268 4.39 -5.10 -24.55
C LYS A 268 4.67 -4.42 -25.89
N ILE A 269 5.73 -3.62 -25.95
CA ILE A 269 6.10 -2.86 -27.15
C ILE A 269 7.02 -3.70 -28.04
N SER A 270 8.09 -4.25 -27.46
CA SER A 270 9.02 -5.14 -28.14
C SER A 270 9.50 -6.22 -27.18
N GLU A 271 9.89 -7.35 -27.75
CA GLU A 271 10.45 -8.47 -27.01
C GLU A 271 11.59 -9.06 -27.83
N ASP A 272 12.77 -9.14 -27.22
CA ASP A 272 13.90 -9.90 -27.75
C ASP A 272 14.09 -11.14 -26.87
N ILE A 273 14.13 -12.31 -27.51
CA ILE A 273 14.24 -13.60 -26.83
C ILE A 273 15.61 -14.16 -27.19
N VAL A 274 16.46 -14.30 -26.19
CA VAL A 274 17.81 -14.84 -26.34
C VAL A 274 17.82 -16.25 -25.76
N ASP A 275 18.02 -17.22 -26.64
CA ASP A 275 18.28 -18.60 -26.22
C ASP A 275 19.75 -18.71 -25.78
N ILE A 276 19.96 -19.09 -24.52
CA ILE A 276 21.28 -19.12 -23.87
C ILE A 276 21.36 -20.41 -23.09
N GLN A 277 22.49 -21.12 -23.14
CA GLN A 277 22.74 -22.24 -22.24
C GLN A 277 23.68 -21.77 -21.13
N ILE A 278 23.14 -21.56 -19.93
CA ILE A 278 23.95 -21.27 -18.73
C ILE A 278 23.98 -22.54 -17.88
N ASP A 279 25.15 -23.17 -17.83
CA ASP A 279 25.42 -24.37 -17.07
C ASP A 279 25.57 -24.10 -15.57
N LYS A 280 25.73 -25.17 -14.79
CA LYS A 280 25.85 -25.10 -13.33
C LYS A 280 27.17 -24.43 -12.94
N ASN A 281 27.11 -23.51 -11.97
CA ASN A 281 28.25 -22.75 -11.43
C ASN A 281 28.97 -21.88 -12.47
N GLU A 282 28.30 -21.56 -13.58
CA GLU A 282 28.84 -20.72 -14.63
C GLU A 282 28.51 -19.25 -14.37
N LYS A 283 29.46 -18.38 -14.69
CA LYS A 283 29.27 -16.93 -14.74
C LYS A 283 29.26 -16.50 -16.20
N VAL A 284 28.22 -15.78 -16.59
CA VAL A 284 28.06 -15.28 -17.95
C VAL A 284 27.89 -13.77 -17.89
N GLU A 285 28.67 -13.07 -18.69
CA GLU A 285 28.48 -11.65 -18.99
C GLU A 285 27.98 -11.54 -20.43
N MET A 286 26.95 -10.72 -20.65
CA MET A 286 26.41 -10.51 -21.97
C MET A 286 25.85 -9.10 -22.15
N ASP A 287 26.02 -8.61 -23.37
CA ASP A 287 25.53 -7.31 -23.78
C ASP A 287 24.48 -7.49 -24.87
N LYS A 288 23.35 -6.80 -24.71
CA LYS A 288 22.29 -6.80 -25.71
C LYS A 288 21.77 -5.40 -25.94
N ALA A 289 21.34 -5.13 -27.17
CA ALA A 289 20.82 -3.82 -27.57
C ALA A 289 19.36 -3.95 -27.99
N LEU A 290 18.45 -3.21 -27.35
CA LEU A 290 17.04 -3.19 -27.69
C LEU A 290 16.70 -1.88 -28.41
N SER A 291 16.17 -1.95 -29.63
CA SER A 291 15.80 -0.74 -30.38
C SER A 291 14.51 -0.12 -29.82
N VAL A 292 14.52 1.21 -29.65
CA VAL A 292 13.35 1.99 -29.21
C VAL A 292 12.51 2.35 -30.45
N PRO A 293 11.30 1.79 -30.63
CA PRO A 293 10.45 2.17 -31.77
C PRO A 293 9.87 3.58 -31.59
N PRO A 294 9.16 4.13 -32.58
CA PRO A 294 8.43 5.38 -32.43
C PRO A 294 7.36 5.27 -31.33
N LEU A 295 7.63 5.89 -30.19
CA LEU A 295 6.85 5.82 -28.96
C LEU A 295 6.41 7.21 -28.51
N ALA A 296 5.40 7.25 -27.63
CA ALA A 296 5.07 8.48 -26.93
C ALA A 296 6.20 8.87 -25.98
N PRO A 297 6.47 10.17 -25.80
CA PRO A 297 7.35 10.60 -24.73
C PRO A 297 6.80 10.16 -23.37
N SER A 298 7.72 9.88 -22.43
CA SER A 298 7.34 9.69 -21.03
C SER A 298 6.70 10.97 -20.50
N THR A 299 5.53 10.85 -19.90
CA THR A 299 4.81 12.02 -19.39
C THR A 299 4.07 11.74 -18.09
N LYS A 300 4.11 12.75 -17.20
CA LYS A 300 3.28 12.91 -16.00
C LYS A 300 2.56 14.27 -16.01
N THR A 301 2.41 14.88 -17.18
CA THR A 301 1.84 16.23 -17.32
C THR A 301 0.31 16.23 -17.42
N CYS A 302 -0.32 15.06 -17.43
CA CYS A 302 -1.76 14.87 -17.50
C CYS A 302 -2.23 14.22 -16.19
N GLU A 303 -3.27 14.76 -15.56
CA GLU A 303 -3.68 14.33 -14.23
C GLU A 303 -4.44 12.99 -14.21
N ILE A 304 -4.91 12.52 -15.37
CA ILE A 304 -5.70 11.28 -15.50
C ILE A 304 -5.05 10.20 -16.36
N ILE A 305 -3.92 10.50 -17.03
CA ILE A 305 -3.20 9.55 -17.88
C ILE A 305 -1.69 9.78 -17.71
N ASP A 306 -1.00 8.80 -17.14
CA ASP A 306 0.46 8.77 -17.05
C ASP A 306 1.05 7.70 -17.97
N VAL A 307 2.16 8.01 -18.63
CA VAL A 307 2.85 7.08 -19.55
C VAL A 307 4.30 6.89 -19.10
N GLU A 308 4.62 5.66 -18.68
CA GLU A 308 5.94 5.26 -18.19
C GLU A 308 6.47 4.07 -19.00
N TYR A 309 7.80 3.89 -19.02
CA TYR A 309 8.44 2.78 -19.74
C TYR A 309 9.39 2.00 -18.84
N TYR A 310 9.39 0.68 -19.01
CA TYR A 310 10.19 -0.26 -18.22
C TYR A 310 10.85 -1.29 -19.13
N LEU A 311 12.12 -1.59 -18.84
CA LEU A 311 12.81 -2.76 -19.34
C LEU A 311 12.53 -3.92 -18.39
N LYS A 312 11.77 -4.92 -18.85
CA LYS A 312 11.51 -6.14 -18.09
C LYS A 312 12.38 -7.27 -18.58
N VAL A 313 13.16 -7.86 -17.69
CA VAL A 313 14.02 -9.01 -18.00
C VAL A 313 13.46 -10.24 -17.28
N LYS A 314 13.15 -11.29 -18.05
CA LYS A 314 12.60 -12.54 -17.54
C LYS A 314 13.50 -13.71 -17.92
N MET A 315 14.01 -14.42 -16.93
CA MET A 315 14.80 -15.64 -17.13
C MET A 315 13.97 -16.87 -16.75
N SER A 316 13.88 -17.87 -17.63
CA SER A 316 13.05 -19.06 -17.40
C SER A 316 13.90 -20.34 -17.31
N THR A 317 13.59 -21.20 -16.33
CA THR A 317 14.25 -22.52 -16.16
C THR A 317 13.46 -23.66 -16.81
N LEU A 318 14.13 -24.73 -17.24
CA LEU A 318 13.48 -25.98 -17.66
C LEU A 318 13.22 -26.94 -16.47
N GLY A 319 12.04 -27.56 -16.42
CA GLY A 319 11.67 -28.61 -15.47
C GLY A 319 10.19 -28.61 -15.04
N THR A 320 9.77 -29.62 -14.27
CA THR A 320 8.38 -29.87 -13.81
C THR A 320 7.77 -28.74 -12.97
N PHE A 321 8.62 -27.85 -12.43
CA PHE A 321 8.22 -26.62 -11.75
C PHE A 321 9.00 -25.44 -12.34
N PRO A 322 8.40 -24.67 -13.27
CA PRO A 322 9.05 -23.52 -13.88
C PRO A 322 9.19 -22.38 -12.87
N SER A 323 10.43 -22.05 -12.52
CA SER A 323 10.80 -20.85 -11.77
C SER A 323 11.23 -19.77 -12.77
N ALA A 324 10.76 -18.54 -12.58
CA ALA A 324 11.12 -17.40 -13.43
C ALA A 324 11.64 -16.24 -12.58
N ILE A 325 12.84 -15.76 -12.87
CA ILE A 325 13.38 -14.54 -12.29
C ILE A 325 12.87 -13.37 -13.11
N LYS A 326 12.38 -12.32 -12.46
CA LYS A 326 11.87 -11.10 -13.10
C LYS A 326 12.57 -9.87 -12.54
N LEU A 327 13.16 -9.07 -13.42
CA LEU A 327 13.73 -7.77 -13.09
C LEU A 327 13.00 -6.69 -13.90
N GLU A 328 12.78 -5.53 -13.30
CA GLU A 328 12.19 -4.35 -13.96
C GLU A 328 13.07 -3.13 -13.69
N LEU A 329 13.49 -2.43 -14.75
CA LEU A 329 14.28 -1.20 -14.72
C LEU A 329 13.48 -0.07 -15.41
N PRO A 330 13.13 1.02 -14.71
CA PRO A 330 12.49 2.17 -15.34
C PRO A 330 13.48 2.95 -16.22
N PHE A 331 12.98 3.55 -17.29
CA PHE A 331 13.73 4.50 -18.12
C PHE A 331 12.77 5.54 -18.73
N ILE A 332 13.32 6.65 -19.23
CA ILE A 332 12.60 7.82 -19.75
C ILE A 332 12.76 7.87 -21.27
N ILE A 333 11.65 8.06 -21.98
CA ILE A 333 11.65 8.34 -23.42
C ILE A 333 11.48 9.83 -23.65
N GLY A 334 12.49 10.46 -24.24
CA GLY A 334 12.46 11.84 -24.71
C GLY A 334 12.45 11.92 -26.24
N ASN A 335 12.54 13.14 -26.77
CA ASN A 335 12.63 13.38 -28.21
C ASN A 335 13.78 14.30 -28.62
N VAL A 336 14.58 14.77 -27.66
CA VAL A 336 15.86 15.44 -27.91
C VAL A 336 16.95 14.66 -27.15
N PRO A 337 17.99 14.15 -27.85
CA PRO A 337 19.01 13.29 -27.27
C PRO A 337 19.98 14.06 -26.34
N ILE A 338 20.74 13.32 -25.53
CA ILE A 338 21.71 13.87 -24.55
C ILE A 338 22.99 14.39 -25.22
N GLU A 339 23.41 13.81 -26.35
CA GLU A 339 24.62 14.19 -27.10
C GLU A 339 24.28 14.59 -28.55
N SER A 340 24.96 15.62 -29.05
CA SER A 340 24.76 16.24 -30.38
C SER A 340 25.34 15.47 -31.56
N ASP A 341 26.12 14.40 -31.33
CA ASP A 341 26.92 13.74 -32.37
C ASP A 341 26.18 12.60 -33.11
N LEU A 342 25.00 12.22 -32.64
CA LEU A 342 24.09 11.38 -33.41
C LEU A 342 23.43 12.25 -34.49
N LYS A 343 23.48 11.82 -35.76
CA LYS A 343 22.59 12.31 -36.83
C LYS A 343 21.14 11.91 -36.49
N PHE A 344 20.58 12.50 -35.44
CA PHE A 344 19.24 12.24 -34.95
C PHE A 344 18.26 13.00 -35.82
N ASP A 345 17.54 12.27 -36.66
CA ASP A 345 16.49 12.85 -37.49
C ASP A 345 15.23 13.10 -36.63
N TYR A 346 15.22 14.27 -35.97
CA TYR A 346 14.08 14.75 -35.19
C TYR A 346 12.79 14.72 -36.01
N LYS A 347 12.85 15.00 -37.33
CA LYS A 347 11.68 14.89 -38.19
C LYS A 347 11.19 13.44 -38.18
N LYS A 348 12.03 12.45 -38.48
CA LYS A 348 11.62 11.04 -38.50
C LYS A 348 10.95 10.56 -37.19
N SER A 349 11.43 11.03 -36.03
CA SER A 349 10.80 10.76 -34.73
C SER A 349 9.39 11.37 -34.63
N VAL A 350 9.25 12.66 -34.97
CA VAL A 350 7.98 13.39 -34.98
C VAL A 350 6.97 12.78 -35.96
N PHE A 351 7.40 12.48 -37.18
CA PHE A 351 6.58 11.84 -38.22
C PHE A 351 6.14 10.44 -37.79
N GLY A 352 7.04 9.63 -37.22
CA GLY A 352 6.75 8.30 -36.73
C GLY A 352 5.73 8.30 -35.59
N TYR A 353 5.90 9.19 -34.61
CA TYR A 353 4.95 9.34 -33.51
C TYR A 353 3.58 9.83 -33.97
N SER A 354 3.53 10.86 -34.82
CA SER A 354 2.27 11.35 -35.39
C SER A 354 1.54 10.26 -36.17
N ALA A 355 2.26 9.43 -36.94
CA ALA A 355 1.68 8.29 -37.65
C ALA A 355 1.15 7.21 -36.69
N THR A 356 1.82 6.92 -35.57
CA THR A 356 1.34 5.97 -34.55
C THR A 356 0.06 6.50 -33.87
N VAL A 357 0.04 7.77 -33.47
CA VAL A 357 -1.15 8.42 -32.91
C VAL A 357 -2.30 8.36 -33.92
N LEU A 358 -2.04 8.67 -35.19
CA LEU A 358 -3.05 8.62 -36.26
C LEU A 358 -3.56 7.19 -36.53
N LYS A 359 -2.69 6.18 -36.52
CA LYS A 359 -3.07 4.77 -36.73
C LYS A 359 -3.97 4.22 -35.62
N ASN A 360 -3.77 4.67 -34.39
CA ASN A 360 -4.56 4.22 -33.24
C ASN A 360 -5.89 4.98 -33.08
N ARG A 361 -6.20 5.93 -33.98
CA ARG A 361 -7.48 6.66 -33.99
C ARG A 361 -8.58 5.84 -34.66
N ASP A 362 -9.22 4.95 -33.90
CA ASP A 362 -10.55 4.45 -34.24
C ASP A 362 -11.59 5.53 -33.88
N VAL A 363 -12.12 6.23 -34.88
CA VAL A 363 -13.14 7.28 -34.72
C VAL A 363 -14.47 6.72 -34.17
N GLN A 364 -14.67 5.40 -34.21
CA GLN A 364 -15.93 4.76 -33.81
C GLN A 364 -16.00 4.19 -32.39
N LYS A 365 -14.88 4.04 -31.64
CA LYS A 365 -14.93 3.38 -30.33
C LYS A 365 -15.56 4.21 -29.20
N PHE A 366 -15.66 5.53 -29.35
CA PHE A 366 -16.20 6.43 -28.32
C PHE A 366 -16.99 7.62 -28.89
N ALA A 367 -17.86 7.37 -29.87
CA ALA A 367 -18.89 8.35 -30.24
C ALA A 367 -19.86 8.54 -29.05
N PRO A 368 -20.34 9.77 -28.77
CA PRO A 368 -21.28 10.01 -27.68
C PRO A 368 -22.59 9.26 -27.95
N LEU A 369 -23.01 8.43 -27.00
CA LEU A 369 -24.37 7.90 -26.89
C LEU A 369 -25.35 9.09 -26.83
N TYR A 370 -25.83 9.55 -27.98
CA TYR A 370 -27.11 10.24 -28.09
C TYR A 370 -28.17 9.19 -28.46
N PRO A 371 -29.30 9.13 -27.76
CA PRO A 371 -30.31 8.10 -27.99
C PRO A 371 -30.92 8.25 -29.38
N LYS A 372 -31.02 7.13 -30.11
CA LYS A 372 -31.87 7.02 -31.29
C LYS A 372 -33.33 7.24 -30.86
N THR A 373 -34.01 8.14 -31.56
CA THR A 373 -35.46 8.33 -31.59
C THR A 373 -36.22 7.01 -31.64
N VAL A 374 -37.18 6.82 -30.72
CA VAL A 374 -38.36 5.98 -30.92
C VAL A 374 -39.58 6.77 -30.45
N HIS A 375 -40.55 6.90 -31.35
CA HIS A 375 -41.84 7.56 -31.17
C HIS A 375 -42.84 6.65 -30.41
N ASN A 376 -43.71 7.33 -29.64
CA ASN A 376 -45.08 6.99 -29.22
C ASN A 376 -45.33 6.16 -27.95
N GLY A 377 -46.08 6.76 -26.99
CA GLY A 377 -47.28 6.10 -26.44
C GLY A 377 -47.65 6.18 -24.94
N ILE A 378 -47.88 7.39 -24.38
CA ILE A 378 -48.87 7.80 -23.32
C ILE A 378 -48.92 7.09 -21.92
N PRO A 379 -49.68 7.58 -20.89
CA PRO A 379 -49.14 8.14 -19.63
C PRO A 379 -49.60 7.42 -18.34
N THR A 380 -48.97 7.69 -17.19
CA THR A 380 -49.49 8.23 -15.90
C THR A 380 -48.58 7.62 -14.80
N ASP A 381 -48.36 8.12 -13.58
CA ASP A 381 -49.00 9.10 -12.72
C ASP A 381 -47.96 9.59 -11.67
N ASN A 382 -48.27 10.71 -11.02
CA ASN A 382 -47.50 11.35 -9.95
C ASN A 382 -47.39 10.50 -8.67
N SER A 383 -46.30 10.63 -7.91
CA SER A 383 -46.33 11.29 -6.58
C SER A 383 -45.05 11.11 -5.74
N HIS A 384 -44.76 12.19 -5.00
CA HIS A 384 -44.00 12.30 -3.74
C HIS A 384 -42.47 12.51 -3.71
N ASN A 385 -42.15 13.76 -3.35
CA ASN A 385 -40.96 14.29 -2.68
C ASN A 385 -40.41 13.39 -1.55
N SER A 386 -39.09 13.33 -1.43
CA SER A 386 -38.35 13.86 -0.27
C SER A 386 -36.84 13.71 -0.47
N ALA A 387 -36.12 14.71 0.01
CA ALA A 387 -34.68 14.79 0.02
C ALA A 387 -34.06 13.71 0.92
N ASP A 388 -32.88 13.20 0.55
CA ASP A 388 -31.80 13.04 1.52
C ASP A 388 -30.45 12.83 0.83
N SER A 389 -29.55 13.74 1.13
CA SER A 389 -28.14 13.73 0.75
C SER A 389 -27.35 13.11 1.90
N SER A 390 -26.94 11.84 1.77
CA SER A 390 -26.04 11.21 2.74
C SER A 390 -25.13 10.17 2.10
N GLY A 391 -23.85 10.52 2.01
CA GLY A 391 -22.67 9.68 2.28
C GLY A 391 -22.52 8.35 1.56
N GLN A 392 -21.59 8.27 0.60
CA GLN A 392 -20.99 6.99 0.18
C GLN A 392 -19.48 7.15 -0.11
N LEU A 393 -18.66 6.78 0.88
CA LEU A 393 -17.22 6.49 0.75
C LEU A 393 -16.95 5.18 1.49
N LEU A 394 -17.27 4.07 0.84
CA LEU A 394 -16.97 2.70 1.30
C LEU A 394 -16.32 1.94 0.13
N PRO A 395 -15.01 2.10 -0.14
CA PRO A 395 -14.27 0.97 -0.72
C PRO A 395 -12.84 0.72 -0.21
N VAL A 396 -12.27 1.53 0.70
CA VAL A 396 -10.84 1.36 1.09
C VAL A 396 -10.60 0.16 2.03
N ALA A 397 -11.58 -0.18 2.88
CA ALA A 397 -11.47 -1.30 3.82
C ALA A 397 -11.36 -2.69 3.16
N LEU A 398 -11.82 -2.85 1.91
CA LEU A 398 -11.87 -4.14 1.22
C LEU A 398 -10.51 -4.55 0.62
N ASP A 399 -9.71 -3.60 0.12
CA ASP A 399 -8.41 -3.91 -0.51
C ASP A 399 -7.31 -4.26 0.52
N ILE A 400 -7.39 -3.73 1.75
CA ILE A 400 -6.42 -4.02 2.82
C ILE A 400 -6.66 -5.42 3.43
N LEU A 401 -7.92 -5.87 3.50
CA LEU A 401 -8.25 -7.24 3.90
C LEU A 401 -7.86 -8.28 2.84
N GLU A 402 -7.95 -7.95 1.54
CA GLU A 402 -7.48 -8.84 0.46
C GLU A 402 -5.94 -8.89 0.30
N THR A 403 -5.21 -7.87 0.78
CA THR A 403 -3.74 -7.81 0.68
C THR A 403 -3.01 -8.29 1.92
N SER A 404 -3.56 -8.10 3.12
CA SER A 404 -3.02 -8.67 4.37
C SER A 404 -3.11 -10.20 4.42
N TRP A 405 -4.03 -10.78 3.67
CA TRP A 405 -4.13 -12.21 3.39
C TRP A 405 -4.14 -12.42 1.89
N ASN A 406 -2.96 -12.55 1.28
CA ASN A 406 -2.79 -12.86 -0.14
C ASN A 406 -3.54 -14.15 -0.54
N ALA A 407 -4.82 -14.02 -0.86
CA ALA A 407 -5.63 -15.01 -1.56
C ALA A 407 -5.47 -14.87 -3.09
N ARG A 408 -4.33 -14.34 -3.56
CA ARG A 408 -4.04 -14.23 -5.01
C ARG A 408 -3.69 -15.57 -5.68
N SER A 409 -3.73 -16.70 -4.98
CA SER A 409 -3.46 -18.03 -5.57
C SER A 409 -4.58 -19.06 -5.45
N LEU A 410 -5.74 -18.72 -4.89
CA LEU A 410 -6.97 -19.51 -5.08
C LEU A 410 -7.83 -18.74 -6.07
N GLY A 411 -7.93 -19.25 -7.30
CA GLY A 411 -8.77 -18.67 -8.34
C GLY A 411 -10.14 -18.27 -7.79
N ALA A 412 -10.64 -17.12 -8.22
CA ALA A 412 -11.87 -16.45 -7.80
C ALA A 412 -13.16 -17.31 -7.85
N ALA A 413 -13.06 -18.59 -8.24
CA ALA A 413 -14.14 -19.57 -8.25
C ALA A 413 -14.43 -20.20 -6.87
N ASN A 414 -13.45 -20.32 -5.96
CA ASN A 414 -13.66 -21.06 -4.69
C ASN A 414 -14.21 -20.22 -3.52
N SER A 415 -14.04 -18.90 -3.52
CA SER A 415 -14.62 -18.02 -2.49
C SER A 415 -16.16 -17.98 -2.55
N ARG A 416 -16.76 -18.19 -3.73
CA ARG A 416 -18.22 -18.33 -3.88
C ARG A 416 -18.76 -19.63 -3.29
N LYS A 417 -18.05 -20.75 -3.44
CA LYS A 417 -18.46 -22.04 -2.85
C LYS A 417 -18.39 -22.00 -1.32
N ILE A 418 -17.34 -21.39 -0.75
CA ILE A 418 -17.15 -21.26 0.72
C ILE A 418 -18.23 -20.37 1.35
N ARG A 419 -18.63 -19.26 0.69
CA ARG A 419 -19.79 -18.45 1.11
C ARG A 419 -21.12 -19.22 1.08
N HIS A 420 -21.26 -20.17 0.16
CA HIS A 420 -22.48 -20.98 0.03
C HIS A 420 -22.56 -22.11 1.06
N THR A 421 -21.45 -22.70 1.50
CA THR A 421 -21.43 -23.71 2.57
C THR A 421 -21.70 -23.09 3.94
N ALA A 422 -21.20 -21.88 4.23
CA ALA A 422 -21.47 -21.17 5.49
C ALA A 422 -22.97 -20.84 5.69
N ARG A 423 -23.71 -20.59 4.59
CA ARG A 423 -25.17 -20.39 4.60
C ARG A 423 -25.98 -21.60 5.07
N ARG A 424 -25.40 -22.81 5.06
CA ARG A 424 -26.10 -24.06 5.40
C ARG A 424 -25.96 -24.47 6.87
N GLN A 425 -24.99 -23.94 7.61
CA GLN A 425 -24.66 -24.42 8.96
C GLN A 425 -25.18 -23.58 10.12
N TYR A 426 -25.63 -22.34 9.91
CA TYR A 426 -26.19 -21.50 10.96
C TYR A 426 -27.51 -20.85 10.49
N PRO A 427 -28.69 -21.30 10.98
CA PRO A 427 -29.96 -20.70 10.62
C PRO A 427 -30.12 -19.32 11.30
N ALA A 428 -30.67 -18.35 10.57
CA ALA A 428 -30.99 -17.01 11.07
C ALA A 428 -32.32 -17.02 11.83
N GLY A 429 -32.42 -16.22 12.90
CA GLY A 429 -33.69 -15.91 13.56
C GLY A 429 -34.57 -14.95 12.74
N PRO A 430 -35.87 -14.82 13.07
CA PRO A 430 -36.90 -14.30 12.16
C PRO A 430 -36.84 -12.79 11.88
N ASP A 431 -36.15 -11.98 12.68
CA ASP A 431 -36.28 -10.51 12.60
C ASP A 431 -35.10 -9.80 11.90
N SER A 432 -34.42 -10.47 10.96
CA SER A 432 -33.21 -9.94 10.32
C SER A 432 -33.39 -9.34 8.92
N GLU A 433 -34.62 -9.08 8.47
CA GLU A 433 -34.93 -8.71 7.08
C GLU A 433 -35.06 -7.20 6.76
N GLN A 434 -34.77 -6.28 7.68
CA GLN A 434 -34.95 -4.82 7.45
C GLN A 434 -33.69 -3.93 7.38
N LEU A 435 -32.48 -4.47 7.26
CA LEU A 435 -31.27 -3.63 7.17
C LEU A 435 -30.50 -3.90 5.86
N GLY A 436 -30.17 -2.81 5.14
CA GLY A 436 -29.56 -2.78 3.81
C GLY A 436 -28.18 -3.48 3.70
N PRO A 437 -27.43 -3.32 2.58
CA PRO A 437 -26.26 -4.14 2.28
C PRO A 437 -25.02 -3.70 3.08
N GLY A 438 -25.09 -3.76 4.41
CA GLY A 438 -23.98 -3.65 5.34
C GLY A 438 -23.34 -5.01 5.59
N ILE A 439 -22.02 -5.01 5.80
CA ILE A 439 -21.31 -6.19 6.32
C ILE A 439 -21.99 -6.58 7.63
N ARG A 440 -22.41 -7.85 7.75
CA ARG A 440 -22.96 -8.37 9.01
C ARG A 440 -21.89 -8.22 10.09
N LYS A 441 -22.23 -7.60 11.23
CA LYS A 441 -21.32 -7.38 12.38
C LYS A 441 -20.71 -8.67 12.95
N VAL A 442 -21.25 -9.83 12.57
CA VAL A 442 -20.75 -11.16 12.91
C VAL A 442 -20.82 -12.04 11.65
N TYR A 443 -19.71 -12.69 11.28
CA TYR A 443 -19.67 -13.65 10.19
C TYR A 443 -18.58 -14.72 10.40
N GLY A 444 -18.69 -15.87 9.74
CA GLY A 444 -17.70 -16.95 9.86
C GLY A 444 -17.02 -17.29 8.54
N PHE A 445 -15.78 -17.77 8.61
CA PHE A 445 -15.05 -18.39 7.50
C PHE A 445 -14.16 -19.54 8.01
N THR A 446 -13.50 -20.25 7.10
CA THR A 446 -12.60 -21.37 7.43
C THR A 446 -11.21 -21.13 6.87
N GLU A 447 -10.19 -21.31 7.68
CA GLU A 447 -8.78 -21.35 7.27
C GLU A 447 -8.29 -22.79 7.26
N GLY A 448 -8.22 -23.40 6.07
CA GLY A 448 -8.07 -24.85 5.98
C GLY A 448 -9.25 -25.54 6.66
N MET A 449 -8.97 -26.37 7.68
CA MET A 449 -10.00 -27.01 8.50
C MET A 449 -10.42 -26.20 9.74
N GLN A 450 -9.71 -25.12 10.06
CA GLN A 450 -9.96 -24.33 11.27
C GLN A 450 -11.13 -23.36 11.04
N LYS A 451 -12.16 -23.45 11.89
CA LYS A 451 -13.30 -22.51 11.89
C LYS A 451 -12.87 -21.19 12.53
N VAL A 452 -13.21 -20.08 11.89
CA VAL A 452 -12.94 -18.72 12.37
C VAL A 452 -14.23 -17.90 12.36
N LEU A 453 -14.58 -17.33 13.51
CA LEU A 453 -15.67 -16.37 13.69
C LEU A 453 -15.09 -14.96 13.72
N VAL A 454 -15.59 -14.06 12.88
CA VAL A 454 -15.23 -12.64 12.87
C VAL A 454 -16.29 -11.82 13.58
N LEU A 455 -15.84 -10.92 14.45
CA LEU A 455 -16.68 -10.02 15.23
C LEU A 455 -16.27 -8.56 14.97
N SER A 456 -17.28 -7.73 14.72
CA SER A 456 -17.15 -6.28 14.53
C SER A 456 -18.21 -5.51 15.34
N ASP A 457 -18.88 -6.15 16.31
CA ASP A 457 -19.85 -5.50 17.19
C ASP A 457 -19.16 -4.99 18.47
N PRO A 458 -19.17 -3.67 18.77
CA PRO A 458 -18.52 -3.12 19.96
C PRO A 458 -19.08 -3.69 21.27
N ARG A 459 -20.36 -4.09 21.30
CA ARG A 459 -21.01 -4.64 22.51
C ARG A 459 -20.39 -5.98 22.93
N LEU A 460 -19.94 -6.77 21.95
CA LEU A 460 -19.35 -8.09 22.17
C LEU A 460 -17.87 -8.02 22.55
N VAL A 461 -17.19 -6.89 22.35
CA VAL A 461 -15.76 -6.72 22.67
C VAL A 461 -15.50 -6.94 24.17
N GLN A 462 -16.27 -6.26 25.03
CA GLN A 462 -16.13 -6.39 26.48
C GLN A 462 -16.55 -7.78 26.96
N GLU A 463 -17.57 -8.36 26.33
CA GLU A 463 -18.01 -9.71 26.64
C GLU A 463 -16.91 -10.74 26.35
N LEU A 464 -16.29 -10.68 25.16
CA LEU A 464 -15.23 -11.58 24.73
C LEU A 464 -13.96 -11.45 25.59
N PHE A 465 -13.47 -10.23 25.80
CA PHE A 465 -12.16 -10.02 26.45
C PHE A 465 -12.20 -10.02 27.97
N VAL A 466 -13.34 -9.65 28.58
CA VAL A 466 -13.41 -9.40 30.03
C VAL A 466 -14.40 -10.31 30.73
N LYS A 467 -15.66 -10.36 30.25
CA LYS A 467 -16.73 -11.13 30.94
C LYS A 467 -16.55 -12.63 30.78
N GLN A 468 -16.27 -13.08 29.55
CA GLN A 468 -16.11 -14.49 29.20
C GLN A 468 -14.64 -14.89 28.98
N TYR A 469 -13.70 -14.20 29.64
CA TYR A 469 -12.28 -14.51 29.52
C TYR A 469 -11.98 -16.00 29.78
N ASP A 470 -12.70 -16.63 30.71
CA ASP A 470 -12.54 -18.03 31.11
C ASP A 470 -12.90 -19.02 29.99
N ASN A 471 -13.72 -18.59 29.04
CA ASN A 471 -14.05 -19.38 27.84
C ASN A 471 -13.14 -19.04 26.66
N PHE A 472 -12.48 -17.88 26.67
CA PHE A 472 -11.72 -17.33 25.55
C PHE A 472 -10.26 -17.02 25.90
N TYR A 473 -9.65 -17.75 26.82
CA TYR A 473 -8.30 -17.45 27.29
C TYR A 473 -7.19 -17.83 26.30
N GLY A 474 -7.46 -18.71 25.32
CA GLY A 474 -6.49 -19.09 24.29
C GLY A 474 -6.31 -18.02 23.20
N ARG A 475 -5.18 -18.03 22.51
CA ARG A 475 -5.00 -17.31 21.23
C ARG A 475 -5.10 -18.30 20.07
N LYS A 476 -5.39 -17.77 18.88
CA LYS A 476 -5.35 -18.56 17.64
C LYS A 476 -3.98 -19.25 17.49
N LEU A 477 -4.00 -20.54 17.18
CA LEU A 477 -2.79 -21.35 17.04
C LEU A 477 -2.07 -21.07 15.73
N ASN A 478 -0.74 -21.10 15.78
CA ASN A 478 0.14 -21.00 14.61
C ASN A 478 0.84 -22.35 14.37
N PRO A 479 0.92 -22.86 13.12
CA PRO A 479 1.63 -24.10 12.80
C PRO A 479 3.08 -24.21 13.33
N ILE A 480 3.76 -23.10 13.59
CA ILE A 480 5.18 -23.08 14.03
C ILE A 480 5.31 -23.07 15.57
N GLN A 481 4.25 -22.67 16.29
CA GLN A 481 4.29 -22.41 17.72
C GLN A 481 4.64 -23.65 18.54
N GLY A 482 4.28 -24.85 18.10
CA GLY A 482 4.34 -26.06 18.93
C GLY A 482 3.10 -26.27 19.78
N ASP A 483 3.16 -27.29 20.63
CA ASP A 483 2.09 -27.56 21.61
C ASP A 483 2.12 -26.46 22.69
N PRO A 484 1.07 -25.59 22.78
CA PRO A 484 1.05 -24.44 23.68
C PRO A 484 1.15 -24.81 25.17
N ASP A 485 0.80 -26.04 25.51
CA ASP A 485 0.75 -26.51 26.89
C ASP A 485 2.02 -27.28 27.24
N LYS A 486 2.55 -28.09 26.30
CA LYS A 486 3.65 -29.04 26.56
C LYS A 486 5.05 -28.58 26.14
N ASP A 487 5.19 -27.84 25.03
CA ASP A 487 6.52 -27.56 24.46
C ASP A 487 7.26 -26.50 25.28
N ALA A 488 8.48 -26.79 25.76
CA ALA A 488 9.29 -25.84 26.56
C ALA A 488 9.62 -24.52 25.83
N ASP A 489 9.65 -24.55 24.49
CA ASP A 489 9.99 -23.41 23.64
C ASP A 489 8.85 -22.39 23.44
N VAL A 490 7.69 -22.61 24.08
CA VAL A 490 6.52 -21.73 23.93
C VAL A 490 6.64 -20.49 24.82
N HIS A 491 6.76 -19.34 24.18
CA HIS A 491 6.78 -18.04 24.85
C HIS A 491 5.39 -17.55 25.27
N ILE A 492 5.32 -16.51 26.11
CA ILE A 492 4.08 -15.96 26.68
C ILE A 492 3.00 -15.61 25.65
N VAL A 493 3.37 -15.13 24.46
CA VAL A 493 2.39 -14.78 23.41
C VAL A 493 1.65 -16.02 22.87
N GLY A 494 2.29 -17.19 22.86
CA GLY A 494 1.72 -18.44 22.36
C GLY A 494 1.07 -19.28 23.46
N ALA A 495 1.62 -19.26 24.68
CA ALA A 495 1.16 -20.07 25.80
C ALA A 495 -0.36 -19.93 26.07
N GLN A 496 -0.96 -20.97 26.63
CA GLN A 496 -2.39 -21.03 26.97
C GLN A 496 -2.63 -21.40 28.45
N GLY A 497 -3.88 -21.23 28.89
CA GLY A 497 -4.34 -21.61 30.24
C GLY A 497 -3.45 -21.17 31.40
N PHE A 498 -3.17 -22.12 32.30
CA PHE A 498 -2.34 -21.93 33.49
C PHE A 498 -0.90 -21.54 33.16
N ARG A 499 -0.32 -22.11 32.09
CA ARG A 499 1.05 -21.79 31.68
C ARG A 499 1.18 -20.33 31.25
N TRP A 500 0.22 -19.82 30.48
CA TRP A 500 0.17 -18.39 30.15
C TRP A 500 0.06 -17.54 31.41
N LYS A 501 -0.79 -17.93 32.37
CA LYS A 501 -0.99 -17.18 33.62
C LYS A 501 0.30 -17.10 34.42
N ARG A 502 1.01 -18.23 34.58
CA ARG A 502 2.35 -18.30 35.20
C ARG A 502 3.34 -17.38 34.51
N LEU A 503 3.55 -17.56 33.20
CA LEU A 503 4.50 -16.76 32.43
C LEU A 503 4.17 -15.26 32.51
N ARG A 504 2.88 -14.90 32.49
CA ARG A 504 2.43 -13.52 32.62
C ARG A 504 2.71 -12.96 34.01
N THR A 505 2.46 -13.71 35.08
CA THR A 505 2.74 -13.28 36.45
C THR A 505 4.23 -13.05 36.67
N ILE A 506 5.09 -13.94 36.16
CA ILE A 506 6.55 -13.84 36.35
C ILE A 506 7.16 -12.70 35.51
N THR A 507 6.70 -12.53 34.26
CA THR A 507 7.29 -11.52 33.35
C THR A 507 6.70 -10.13 33.54
N ALA A 508 5.51 -9.98 34.12
CA ALA A 508 4.86 -8.67 34.26
C ALA A 508 5.63 -7.64 35.10
N PRO A 509 6.28 -7.99 36.23
CA PRO A 509 7.09 -7.06 37.01
C PRO A 509 8.18 -6.35 36.21
N ALA A 510 8.77 -7.01 35.20
CA ALA A 510 9.79 -6.41 34.32
C ALA A 510 9.27 -5.20 33.52
N PHE A 511 7.95 -5.10 33.34
CA PHE A 511 7.27 -4.00 32.65
C PHE A 511 6.52 -3.06 33.63
N SER A 512 6.87 -3.11 34.92
CA SER A 512 6.37 -2.18 35.93
C SER A 512 6.99 -0.78 35.75
N ASN A 513 6.37 0.25 36.33
CA ASN A 513 6.93 1.61 36.27
C ASN A 513 8.31 1.69 36.93
N ASN A 514 8.53 0.92 37.99
CA ASN A 514 9.82 0.89 38.70
C ASN A 514 10.91 0.29 37.81
N SER A 515 10.64 -0.85 37.16
CA SER A 515 11.60 -1.50 36.26
C SER A 515 11.87 -0.68 35.01
N ILE A 516 10.82 -0.13 34.39
CA ILE A 516 10.94 0.69 33.19
C ILE A 516 11.72 1.99 33.49
N ARG A 517 11.57 2.58 34.69
CA ARG A 517 12.36 3.76 35.09
C ARG A 517 13.87 3.48 35.11
N LYS A 518 14.29 2.27 35.50
CA LYS A 518 15.71 1.88 35.55
C LYS A 518 16.36 1.83 34.16
N VAL A 519 15.60 1.46 33.14
CA VAL A 519 16.11 1.35 31.76
C VAL A 519 15.98 2.63 30.94
N LEU A 520 15.39 3.68 31.52
CA LEU A 520 15.13 4.96 30.83
C LEU A 520 16.40 5.54 30.20
N GLY A 521 17.51 5.57 30.94
CA GLY A 521 18.78 6.11 30.43
C GLY A 521 19.28 5.41 29.17
N ARG A 522 19.09 4.09 29.06
CA ARG A 522 19.46 3.34 27.84
C ARG A 522 18.56 3.70 26.65
N ILE A 523 17.28 3.99 26.89
CA ILE A 523 16.36 4.44 25.83
C ILE A 523 16.73 5.87 25.38
N GLU A 524 17.07 6.74 26.33
CA GLU A 524 17.48 8.11 26.07
C GLU A 524 18.76 8.17 25.23
N ASP A 525 19.80 7.45 25.63
CA ASP A 525 21.04 7.29 24.87
C ASP A 525 20.78 6.87 23.41
N SER A 526 19.94 5.84 23.20
CA SER A 526 19.59 5.38 21.84
C SER A 526 18.77 6.44 21.08
N SER A 527 17.96 7.23 21.77
CA SER A 527 17.20 8.35 21.16
C SER A 527 18.13 9.47 20.72
N LEU A 528 19.15 9.80 21.52
CA LEU A 528 20.16 10.79 21.19
C LEU A 528 21.03 10.32 20.02
N GLU A 529 21.40 9.04 19.96
CA GLU A 529 22.15 8.50 18.83
C GLU A 529 21.32 8.53 17.54
N PHE A 530 20.04 8.15 17.61
CA PHE A 530 19.13 8.27 16.48
C PHE A 530 19.03 9.73 15.98
N LEU A 531 18.93 10.69 16.90
CA LEU A 531 18.88 12.10 16.55
C LEU A 531 20.14 12.57 15.82
N LYS A 532 21.34 12.14 16.25
CA LYS A 532 22.60 12.45 15.54
C LYS A 532 22.59 11.89 14.12
N HIS A 533 22.09 10.67 13.93
CA HIS A 533 21.95 10.08 12.59
C HIS A 533 20.94 10.85 11.74
N LEU A 534 19.81 11.23 12.32
CA LEU A 534 18.77 12.02 11.66
C LEU A 534 19.31 13.38 11.21
N GLU A 535 20.03 14.09 12.08
CA GLU A 535 20.66 15.40 11.79
C GLU A 535 21.71 15.29 10.67
N ARG A 536 22.52 14.22 10.65
CA ARG A 536 23.49 13.97 9.58
C ARG A 536 22.81 13.79 8.22
N GLU A 537 21.71 13.05 8.17
CA GLU A 537 20.99 12.76 6.92
C GLU A 537 20.05 13.89 6.48
N ALA A 538 19.55 14.71 7.42
CA ALA A 538 18.65 15.84 7.15
C ALA A 538 19.27 16.92 6.25
N THR A 539 20.60 16.94 6.11
CA THR A 539 21.33 17.84 5.19
C THR A 539 21.07 17.55 3.71
N ARG A 540 20.43 16.41 3.37
CA ARG A 540 20.14 16.03 1.99
C ARG A 540 18.82 16.63 1.50
N GLU A 541 18.85 17.30 0.35
CA GLU A 541 17.68 17.99 -0.22
C GLU A 541 16.50 17.06 -0.59
N GLU A 542 16.78 15.77 -0.83
CA GLU A 542 15.77 14.80 -1.30
C GLU A 542 14.85 14.22 -0.20
N GLY A 543 15.04 14.64 1.06
CA GLY A 543 14.39 14.04 2.22
C GLY A 543 15.05 12.74 2.69
N VAL A 544 14.68 12.31 3.90
CA VAL A 544 15.24 11.15 4.61
C VAL A 544 14.22 10.01 4.59
N ASN A 545 14.68 8.79 4.28
CA ASN A 545 13.89 7.59 4.53
C ASN A 545 14.08 7.20 6.00
N ILE A 546 13.05 7.43 6.82
CA ILE A 546 13.21 7.30 8.27
C ILE A 546 13.05 5.84 8.68
N TYR A 547 14.17 5.22 9.09
CA TYR A 547 14.20 3.83 9.55
C TYR A 547 14.12 3.74 11.09
N PHE A 548 12.93 3.94 11.66
CA PHE A 548 12.70 3.77 13.10
C PHE A 548 13.02 2.35 13.62
N GLN A 549 13.08 1.34 12.74
CA GLN A 549 13.51 -0.01 13.08
C GLN A 549 14.94 -0.07 13.64
N GLU A 550 15.83 0.83 13.21
CA GLU A 550 17.20 0.91 13.72
C GLU A 550 17.21 1.37 15.20
N PHE A 551 16.40 2.39 15.51
CA PHE A 551 16.21 2.87 16.88
C PHE A 551 15.63 1.78 17.80
N THR A 552 14.52 1.17 17.41
CA THR A 552 13.85 0.17 18.26
C THR A 552 14.67 -1.10 18.41
N MET A 553 15.44 -1.49 17.38
CA MET A 553 16.39 -2.60 17.48
C MET A 553 17.47 -2.30 18.53
N ASP A 554 18.03 -1.09 18.50
CA ASP A 554 19.06 -0.69 19.45
C ASP A 554 18.52 -0.70 20.88
N VAL A 555 17.35 -0.08 21.11
CA VAL A 555 16.69 -0.05 22.42
C VAL A 555 16.44 -1.48 22.95
N ILE A 556 15.82 -2.34 22.15
CA ILE A 556 15.45 -3.67 22.62
C ILE A 556 16.67 -4.57 22.80
N MET A 557 17.75 -4.38 22.05
CA MET A 557 19.01 -5.11 22.29
C MET A 557 19.67 -4.68 23.60
N ARG A 558 19.60 -3.39 23.96
CA ARG A 558 20.15 -2.91 25.24
C ARG A 558 19.31 -3.40 26.43
N ILE A 559 17.98 -3.39 26.31
CA ILE A 559 17.08 -3.76 27.41
C ILE A 559 16.83 -5.27 27.51
N ALA A 560 16.71 -5.98 26.38
CA ALA A 560 16.39 -7.40 26.38
C ALA A 560 17.62 -8.30 26.31
N MET A 561 18.75 -7.80 25.80
CA MET A 561 19.98 -8.58 25.60
C MET A 561 21.19 -8.08 26.40
N GLY A 562 21.05 -7.01 27.18
CA GLY A 562 22.14 -6.45 27.98
C GLY A 562 23.27 -5.82 27.14
N GLN A 563 22.98 -5.42 25.89
CA GLN A 563 23.99 -4.80 25.04
C GLN A 563 24.48 -3.48 25.66
N PRO A 564 25.80 -3.29 25.84
CA PRO A 564 26.31 -2.09 26.52
C PRO A 564 26.19 -0.84 25.63
N ASP A 565 26.80 -0.89 24.45
CA ASP A 565 26.90 0.23 23.51
C ASP A 565 25.84 0.18 22.41
N SER A 566 25.57 1.33 21.79
CA SER A 566 24.68 1.40 20.62
C SER A 566 25.32 0.74 19.40
N GLN A 567 24.55 -0.09 18.69
CA GLN A 567 24.94 -0.69 17.41
C GLN A 567 24.00 -0.28 16.27
N MET A 568 23.36 0.89 16.41
CA MET A 568 22.46 1.44 15.39
C MET A 568 23.14 1.49 14.01
N PHE A 569 22.45 1.05 12.96
CA PHE A 569 22.95 0.90 11.57
C PHE A 569 24.07 -0.12 11.35
N ASN A 570 24.63 -0.73 12.42
CA ASN A 570 25.71 -1.70 12.34
C ASN A 570 25.28 -3.12 12.73
N ASN A 571 24.08 -3.27 13.31
CA ASN A 571 23.63 -4.54 13.86
C ASN A 571 23.20 -5.54 12.75
N PRO A 572 23.91 -6.65 12.54
CA PRO A 572 23.57 -7.62 11.51
C PRO A 572 22.26 -8.39 11.80
N LEU A 573 21.83 -8.43 13.07
CA LEU A 573 20.62 -9.13 13.50
C LEU A 573 19.34 -8.43 13.05
N LEU A 574 19.41 -7.13 12.72
CA LEU A 574 18.27 -6.36 12.24
C LEU A 574 17.62 -6.99 11.01
N TYR A 575 18.42 -7.42 10.02
CA TYR A 575 17.92 -8.05 8.81
C TYR A 575 17.27 -9.42 9.09
N ASP A 576 17.78 -10.14 10.11
CA ASP A 576 17.19 -11.40 10.53
C ASP A 576 15.84 -11.18 11.24
N CYS A 577 15.76 -10.21 12.15
CA CYS A 577 14.50 -9.82 12.80
C CYS A 577 13.48 -9.27 11.80
N LYS A 578 13.92 -8.47 10.82
CA LYS A 578 13.10 -7.99 9.70
C LYS A 578 12.53 -9.15 8.88
N GLY A 579 13.34 -10.18 8.60
CA GLY A 579 12.88 -11.41 7.96
C GLY A 579 11.74 -12.12 8.69
N PHE A 580 11.54 -11.89 9.99
CA PHE A 580 10.42 -12.44 10.75
C PHE A 580 9.06 -11.91 10.28
N PHE A 581 8.96 -10.59 10.10
CA PHE A 581 7.73 -9.90 9.72
C PHE A 581 7.57 -9.76 8.20
N GLU A 582 8.70 -9.71 7.48
CA GLU A 582 8.70 -9.53 6.04
C GLU A 582 8.53 -10.84 5.28
N ASN A 583 9.01 -11.99 5.73
CA ASN A 583 8.93 -13.18 4.87
C ASN A 583 7.47 -13.65 4.69
N ASN A 584 7.09 -13.92 3.44
CA ASN A 584 5.75 -14.42 3.12
C ASN A 584 5.61 -15.88 3.56
N ARG A 585 5.07 -16.10 4.77
CA ARG A 585 4.87 -17.45 5.35
C ARG A 585 3.55 -18.10 4.97
N TRP A 586 2.78 -17.53 4.04
CA TRP A 586 1.51 -18.09 3.54
C TRP A 586 1.57 -19.60 3.21
N GLN A 587 2.67 -20.04 2.59
CA GLN A 587 2.84 -21.45 2.21
C GLN A 587 2.83 -22.38 3.42
N MET A 588 3.33 -21.91 4.56
CA MET A 588 3.33 -22.63 5.83
C MET A 588 1.92 -22.73 6.40
N TRP A 589 1.16 -21.62 6.36
CA TRP A 589 -0.23 -21.59 6.80
C TRP A 589 -1.11 -22.53 5.98
N MET A 590 -0.88 -22.60 4.67
CA MET A 590 -1.59 -23.53 3.80
C MET A 590 -1.27 -24.99 4.09
N LEU A 591 0.02 -25.33 4.24
CA LEU A 591 0.42 -26.70 4.52
C LEU A 591 -0.04 -27.15 5.91
N GLY A 592 0.10 -26.29 6.92
CA GLY A 592 -0.36 -26.56 8.28
C GLY A 592 -1.88 -26.68 8.38
N GLY A 593 -2.62 -25.84 7.65
CA GLY A 593 -4.09 -25.92 7.59
C GLY A 593 -4.63 -27.11 6.80
N ALA A 594 -3.92 -27.55 5.75
CA ALA A 594 -4.30 -28.72 4.96
C ALA A 594 -3.92 -30.06 5.63
N PHE A 595 -2.81 -30.09 6.37
CA PHE A 595 -2.28 -31.31 6.99
C PHE A 595 -1.98 -31.09 8.49
N PRO A 596 -3.00 -30.85 9.33
CA PRO A 596 -2.82 -30.56 10.75
C PRO A 596 -2.08 -31.68 11.51
N PHE A 597 -2.29 -32.95 11.13
CA PHE A 597 -1.60 -34.10 11.73
C PHE A 597 -0.10 -34.15 11.42
N ALA A 598 0.34 -33.53 10.33
CA ALA A 598 1.75 -33.51 9.92
C ALA A 598 2.50 -32.28 10.46
N VAL A 599 1.82 -31.36 11.16
CA VAL A 599 2.38 -30.06 11.59
C VAL A 599 3.62 -30.21 12.44
N THR A 600 3.69 -31.20 13.34
CA THR A 600 4.88 -31.42 14.20
C THR A 600 6.09 -31.91 13.40
N VAL A 601 5.88 -32.81 12.44
CA VAL A 601 6.93 -33.32 11.54
C VAL A 601 7.40 -32.19 10.62
N LEU A 602 6.44 -31.47 10.05
CA LEU A 602 6.67 -30.30 9.22
C LEU A 602 7.45 -29.22 10.00
N LYS A 603 7.04 -28.83 11.21
CA LYS A 603 7.74 -27.90 12.13
C LYS A 603 9.20 -28.31 12.32
N THR A 604 9.44 -29.57 12.66
CA THR A 604 10.79 -30.09 12.89
C THR A 604 11.64 -30.03 11.64
N MET A 605 11.08 -30.44 10.50
CA MET A 605 11.73 -30.34 9.19
C MET A 605 12.04 -28.88 8.84
N PHE A 606 11.12 -27.95 9.08
CA PHE A 606 11.26 -26.54 8.77
C PHE A 606 12.34 -25.84 9.59
N LEU A 607 12.34 -26.06 10.92
CA LEU A 607 13.31 -25.44 11.84
C LEU A 607 14.72 -26.02 11.66
N LYS A 608 14.86 -27.34 11.47
CA LYS A 608 16.18 -27.97 11.32
C LYS A 608 16.82 -27.74 9.94
N LEU A 609 16.02 -27.72 8.86
CA LEU A 609 16.53 -27.54 7.49
C LEU A 609 16.52 -26.08 7.00
N GLY A 610 16.05 -25.13 7.82
CA GLY A 610 15.99 -23.71 7.45
C GLY A 610 15.17 -23.42 6.18
N LEU A 611 14.12 -24.22 5.94
CA LEU A 611 13.24 -24.10 4.78
C LEU A 611 12.18 -22.99 5.01
N PHE A 612 11.53 -22.51 3.95
CA PHE A 612 10.43 -21.50 4.00
C PHE A 612 10.70 -20.20 4.76
N GLY A 613 11.95 -19.74 4.82
CA GLY A 613 12.30 -18.50 5.51
C GLY A 613 12.41 -18.63 7.03
N ALA A 614 12.60 -19.85 7.56
CA ALA A 614 12.88 -20.10 8.97
C ALA A 614 14.34 -19.80 9.39
N GLY A 615 15.27 -19.64 8.44
CA GLY A 615 16.69 -19.35 8.71
C GLY A 615 16.92 -18.17 9.67
N PRO A 616 16.33 -16.98 9.40
CA PRO A 616 16.41 -15.84 10.31
C PRO A 616 15.93 -16.16 11.74
N PHE A 617 14.83 -16.91 11.88
CA PHE A 617 14.31 -17.30 13.19
C PHE A 617 15.28 -18.18 13.97
N VAL A 618 15.90 -19.16 13.30
CA VAL A 618 16.91 -20.02 13.91
C VAL A 618 18.13 -19.21 14.37
N LYS A 619 18.57 -18.24 13.56
CA LYS A 619 19.72 -17.39 13.88
C LYS A 619 19.43 -16.48 15.07
N VAL A 620 18.27 -15.82 15.09
CA VAL A 620 17.82 -15.00 16.25
C VAL A 620 17.77 -15.85 17.51
N HIS A 621 17.15 -17.02 17.45
CA HIS A 621 17.05 -17.90 18.62
C HIS A 621 18.42 -18.40 19.10
N LYS A 622 19.36 -18.62 18.19
CA LYS A 622 20.74 -18.98 18.51
C LYS A 622 21.47 -17.84 19.22
N THR A 623 21.42 -16.63 18.66
CA THR A 623 22.05 -15.43 19.25
C THR A 623 21.49 -15.14 20.64
N VAL A 624 20.17 -15.24 20.82
CA VAL A 624 19.55 -15.02 22.13
C VAL A 624 19.99 -16.09 23.13
N ARG A 625 20.04 -17.36 22.71
CA ARG A 625 20.56 -18.45 23.55
C ARG A 625 22.00 -18.18 23.99
N GLU A 626 22.87 -17.79 23.07
CA GLU A 626 24.28 -17.49 23.37
C GLU A 626 24.42 -16.37 24.40
N ALA A 627 23.65 -15.29 24.26
CA ALA A 627 23.66 -14.18 25.21
C ALA A 627 23.15 -14.57 26.61
N VAL A 628 22.04 -15.31 26.69
CA VAL A 628 21.50 -15.79 27.98
C VAL A 628 22.51 -16.73 28.66
N MET A 629 23.12 -17.66 27.92
CA MET A 629 24.11 -18.58 28.48
C MET A 629 25.39 -17.85 28.90
N ALA A 630 25.83 -16.85 28.13
CA ALA A 630 26.98 -16.03 28.51
C ALA A 630 26.72 -15.26 29.81
N ARG A 631 25.52 -14.70 29.98
CA ARG A 631 25.15 -14.00 31.22
C ARG A 631 25.06 -14.94 32.42
N ILE A 632 24.55 -16.17 32.23
CA ILE A 632 24.56 -17.21 33.28
C ILE A 632 26.02 -17.52 33.70
N ALA A 633 26.90 -17.78 32.73
CA ALA A 633 28.30 -18.09 33.02
C ALA A 633 29.04 -16.93 33.70
N GLN A 634 28.70 -15.69 33.34
CA GLN A 634 29.22 -14.50 34.01
C GLN A 634 28.80 -14.45 35.48
N ARG A 635 27.51 -14.63 35.77
CA ARG A 635 27.02 -14.64 37.16
C ARG A 635 27.66 -15.75 38.02
N GLU A 636 27.84 -16.94 37.44
CA GLU A 636 28.54 -18.04 38.12
C GLU A 636 30.03 -17.71 38.41
N THR A 637 30.64 -16.84 37.62
CA THR A 637 32.02 -16.37 37.83
C THR A 637 32.04 -15.28 38.90
N ASP A 638 31.14 -14.30 38.82
CA ASP A 638 30.98 -13.23 39.81
C ASP A 638 30.74 -13.82 41.22
N GLU A 639 29.89 -14.86 41.33
CA GLU A 639 29.66 -15.58 42.59
C GLU A 639 30.90 -16.29 43.14
N LYS A 640 31.73 -16.87 42.27
CA LYS A 640 33.01 -17.51 42.66
C LYS A 640 34.05 -16.50 43.12
N GLU A 641 34.01 -15.30 42.54
CA GLU A 641 34.90 -14.18 42.89
C GLU A 641 34.38 -13.38 44.09
N GLY A 642 33.20 -13.72 44.63
CA GLY A 642 32.58 -13.03 45.76
C GLY A 642 32.03 -11.64 45.41
N ILE A 643 31.77 -11.38 44.12
CA ILE A 643 31.18 -10.15 43.63
C ILE A 643 29.65 -10.30 43.74
N GLU A 644 29.02 -9.47 44.59
CA GLU A 644 27.56 -9.44 44.65
C GLU A 644 26.98 -8.90 43.35
N HIS A 645 25.94 -9.57 42.84
CA HIS A 645 25.22 -9.11 41.66
C HIS A 645 24.58 -7.74 41.95
N GLY A 646 24.85 -6.77 41.07
CA GLY A 646 24.17 -5.48 41.10
C GLY A 646 22.65 -5.60 40.87
N GLU A 647 21.94 -4.47 40.98
CA GLU A 647 20.52 -4.47 40.64
C GLU A 647 20.29 -4.87 39.16
N PRO A 648 19.24 -5.63 38.83
CA PRO A 648 18.95 -6.01 37.44
C PRO A 648 18.76 -4.80 36.53
N GLU A 649 19.62 -4.66 35.53
CA GLU A 649 19.56 -3.58 34.53
C GLU A 649 18.88 -3.99 33.22
N ASP A 650 18.68 -5.30 32.99
CA ASP A 650 18.10 -5.84 31.76
C ASP A 650 17.10 -7.00 32.01
N PHE A 651 16.41 -7.43 30.96
CA PHE A 651 15.43 -8.52 31.06
C PHE A 651 16.05 -9.88 31.34
N ILE A 652 17.28 -10.15 30.87
CA ILE A 652 17.96 -11.41 31.17
C ILE A 652 18.18 -11.50 32.67
N ASP A 653 18.70 -10.43 33.27
CA ASP A 653 18.95 -10.37 34.70
C ASP A 653 17.67 -10.48 35.54
N LEU A 654 16.59 -9.83 35.09
CA LEU A 654 15.29 -9.93 35.74
C LEU A 654 14.72 -11.35 35.67
N PHE A 655 14.86 -12.05 34.56
CA PHE A 655 14.37 -13.43 34.42
C PHE A 655 15.28 -14.45 35.11
N LEU A 656 16.58 -14.19 35.20
CA LEU A 656 17.52 -15.04 35.95
C LEU A 656 17.25 -15.03 37.45
N ASN A 657 16.75 -13.92 38.00
CA ASN A 657 16.30 -13.87 39.40
C ASN A 657 15.09 -14.78 39.68
N ALA A 658 14.36 -15.18 38.63
CA ALA A 658 13.25 -16.12 38.70
C ALA A 658 13.63 -17.52 38.15
N LYS A 659 14.93 -17.83 37.98
CA LYS A 659 15.38 -19.11 37.40
C LYS A 659 15.21 -20.27 38.40
N ALA A 660 14.80 -21.44 37.91
CA ALA A 660 14.96 -22.73 38.58
C ALA A 660 15.39 -23.84 37.62
N ASP A 661 16.05 -24.87 38.16
CA ASP A 661 16.53 -26.01 37.37
C ASP A 661 15.40 -26.91 36.89
N ASP A 662 14.41 -27.16 37.76
CA ASP A 662 13.18 -27.88 37.42
C ASP A 662 11.95 -27.14 37.94
N VAL A 663 10.95 -27.00 37.06
CA VAL A 663 9.65 -26.39 37.39
C VAL A 663 8.64 -27.54 37.45
N ALA A 664 8.19 -27.90 38.65
CA ALA A 664 7.22 -28.99 38.85
C ALA A 664 5.98 -28.81 37.96
N HIS A 665 5.73 -29.86 37.15
CA HIS A 665 4.62 -30.16 36.23
C HIS A 665 3.83 -29.04 35.53
N PHE A 666 3.67 -29.25 34.22
CA PHE A 666 2.83 -28.49 33.32
C PHE A 666 1.35 -28.89 33.49
N GLY A 667 0.67 -28.28 34.47
CA GLY A 667 -0.79 -28.28 34.58
C GLY A 667 -1.42 -29.53 35.22
N GLU A 668 -2.65 -29.31 35.70
CA GLU A 668 -3.62 -30.29 36.22
C GLU A 668 -3.39 -30.84 37.65
N ASP A 669 -3.54 -29.97 38.66
CA ASP A 669 -4.56 -30.34 39.64
C ASP A 669 -5.90 -30.31 38.88
N ASN A 670 -6.84 -31.22 39.12
CA ASN A 670 -8.15 -31.34 38.41
C ASN A 670 -9.05 -30.07 38.46
N GLU A 671 -8.51 -28.91 38.76
CA GLU A 671 -9.17 -27.63 38.87
C GLU A 671 -9.46 -27.00 37.51
N GLU A 672 -10.72 -26.64 37.33
CA GLU A 672 -11.20 -25.92 36.17
C GLU A 672 -10.53 -24.53 36.08
N PHE A 673 -9.93 -24.19 34.92
CA PHE A 673 -9.35 -22.86 34.72
C PHE A 673 -10.42 -21.77 34.88
N THR A 674 -10.16 -20.80 35.76
CA THR A 674 -10.94 -19.58 35.93
C THR A 674 -10.04 -18.34 36.03
N LYS A 675 -10.61 -17.15 35.84
CA LYS A 675 -9.91 -15.86 36.01
C LYS A 675 -9.35 -15.72 37.43
N ALA A 676 -10.01 -16.31 38.43
CA ALA A 676 -9.65 -16.21 39.84
C ALA A 676 -8.53 -17.17 40.28
N THR A 677 -8.27 -18.27 39.56
CA THR A 677 -7.32 -19.30 40.02
C THR A 677 -5.89 -18.75 40.19
N VAL A 678 -5.34 -18.73 41.41
CA VAL A 678 -3.99 -18.21 41.66
C VAL A 678 -2.96 -19.33 41.42
N TYR A 679 -1.89 -19.03 40.70
CA TYR A 679 -0.79 -19.96 40.50
C TYR A 679 0.43 -19.47 41.28
N ASN A 680 0.99 -20.32 42.15
CA ASN A 680 1.96 -19.90 43.16
C ASN A 680 3.43 -20.24 42.84
N ASN A 681 3.70 -20.80 41.66
CA ASN A 681 5.08 -21.09 41.24
C ASN A 681 5.60 -19.95 40.35
N SER A 682 6.61 -19.25 40.87
CA SER A 682 7.20 -18.03 40.31
C SER A 682 8.51 -18.27 39.57
N LEU A 683 8.77 -19.51 39.14
CA LEU A 683 10.05 -19.92 38.57
C LEU A 683 9.98 -20.19 37.05
N LEU A 684 11.10 -19.96 36.35
CA LEU A 684 11.30 -20.16 34.92
C LEU A 684 12.46 -21.14 34.67
N THR A 685 12.25 -22.04 33.71
CA THR A 685 13.37 -22.83 33.15
C THR A 685 14.25 -21.97 32.23
N VAL A 686 15.51 -22.35 32.03
CA VAL A 686 16.42 -21.65 31.10
C VAL A 686 15.84 -21.56 29.69
N GLN A 687 15.17 -22.61 29.22
CA GLN A 687 14.56 -22.62 27.89
C GLN A 687 13.38 -21.64 27.79
N GLU A 688 12.60 -21.47 28.86
CA GLU A 688 11.53 -20.46 28.92
C GLU A 688 12.10 -19.04 28.94
N ILE A 689 13.20 -18.80 29.66
CA ILE A 689 13.91 -17.51 29.67
C ILE A 689 14.34 -17.14 28.25
N ILE A 690 15.02 -18.05 27.54
CA ILE A 690 15.43 -17.85 26.14
C ILE A 690 14.20 -17.52 25.27
N SER A 691 13.12 -18.28 25.42
CA SER A 691 11.89 -18.09 24.65
C SER A 691 11.23 -16.74 24.91
N GLN A 692 11.25 -16.26 26.16
CA GLN A 692 10.75 -14.92 26.51
C GLN A 692 11.63 -13.81 25.90
N CYS A 693 12.95 -13.93 26.00
CA CYS A 693 13.85 -12.94 25.41
C CYS A 693 13.68 -12.86 23.88
N VAL A 694 13.54 -14.01 23.18
CA VAL A 694 13.27 -14.03 21.73
C VAL A 694 11.98 -13.29 21.38
N VAL A 695 10.88 -13.53 22.12
CA VAL A 695 9.60 -12.87 21.78
C VAL A 695 9.62 -11.38 22.10
N PHE A 696 10.28 -10.95 23.18
CA PHE A 696 10.38 -9.53 23.51
C PHE A 696 11.26 -8.78 22.53
N LEU A 697 12.37 -9.39 22.07
CA LEU A 697 13.21 -8.85 21.00
C LEU A 697 12.40 -8.59 19.73
N VAL A 698 11.66 -9.60 19.26
CA VAL A 698 10.91 -9.52 18.01
C VAL A 698 9.70 -8.60 18.13
N ALA A 699 9.00 -8.62 19.26
CA ALA A 699 7.81 -7.79 19.48
C ALA A 699 8.15 -6.30 19.63
N GLY A 700 9.22 -5.97 20.37
CA GLY A 700 9.68 -4.59 20.58
C GLY A 700 10.34 -3.96 19.34
N PHE A 701 10.93 -4.78 18.48
CA PHE A 701 11.59 -4.32 17.26
C PHE A 701 10.63 -3.65 16.24
N ASP A 702 9.65 -4.39 15.70
CA ASP A 702 8.90 -3.92 14.52
C ASP A 702 7.70 -3.03 14.91
N THR A 703 7.02 -3.34 16.01
CA THR A 703 5.73 -2.70 16.33
C THR A 703 5.87 -1.24 16.75
N THR A 704 6.84 -0.93 17.63
CA THR A 704 7.13 0.45 18.03
C THR A 704 7.60 1.29 16.85
N ALA A 705 8.45 0.72 15.97
CA ALA A 705 8.98 1.42 14.80
C ALA A 705 7.87 1.81 13.81
N ILE A 706 6.92 0.91 13.57
CA ILE A 706 5.75 1.18 12.73
C ILE A 706 4.86 2.27 13.35
N SER A 707 4.66 2.23 14.67
CA SER A 707 3.88 3.26 15.38
C SER A 707 4.51 4.65 15.23
N LEU A 708 5.84 4.75 15.45
CA LEU A 708 6.62 5.97 15.21
C LEU A 708 6.49 6.47 13.77
N ALA A 709 6.56 5.55 12.80
CA ALA A 709 6.41 5.88 11.38
C ALA A 709 5.03 6.49 11.07
N PHE A 710 3.95 5.95 11.64
CA PHE A 710 2.61 6.51 11.47
C PHE A 710 2.47 7.88 12.12
N VAL A 711 2.98 8.07 13.34
CA VAL A 711 2.92 9.37 14.03
C VAL A 711 3.73 10.42 13.27
N ALA A 712 4.95 10.11 12.83
CA ALA A 712 5.77 11.02 12.04
C ALA A 712 5.11 11.39 10.70
N TYR A 713 4.47 10.42 10.04
CA TYR A 713 3.70 10.66 8.81
C TYR A 713 2.55 11.63 9.04
N PHE A 714 1.70 11.38 10.05
CA PHE A 714 0.59 12.27 10.33
C PHE A 714 1.06 13.64 10.83
N ALA A 715 2.10 13.70 11.66
CA ALA A 715 2.68 14.97 12.10
C ALA A 715 3.15 15.83 10.90
N ALA A 716 3.75 15.20 9.89
CA ALA A 716 4.21 15.87 8.67
C ALA A 716 3.07 16.40 7.78
N LEU A 717 1.91 15.74 7.81
CA LEU A 717 0.71 16.13 7.05
C LEU A 717 -0.22 17.07 7.81
N HIS A 718 -0.08 17.15 9.13
CA HIS A 718 -0.89 17.96 10.04
C HIS A 718 0.01 18.91 10.87
N PRO A 719 0.57 19.98 10.25
CA PRO A 719 1.46 20.90 10.94
C PRO A 719 0.88 21.52 12.21
N GLU A 720 -0.44 21.72 12.25
CA GLU A 720 -1.17 22.22 13.41
C GLU A 720 -1.12 21.25 14.61
N VAL A 721 -1.24 19.95 14.36
CA VAL A 721 -1.11 18.91 15.38
C VAL A 721 0.34 18.79 15.83
N GLN A 722 1.27 18.82 14.88
CA GLN A 722 2.70 18.78 15.19
C GLN A 722 3.13 19.97 16.06
N ARG A 723 2.63 21.18 15.76
CA ARG A 723 2.89 22.37 16.58
C ARG A 723 2.38 22.20 18.01
N LYS A 724 1.17 21.66 18.21
CA LYS A 724 0.65 21.39 19.56
C LYS A 724 1.48 20.35 20.32
N MET A 725 1.97 19.32 19.64
CA MET A 725 2.92 18.37 20.24
C MET A 725 4.23 19.06 20.62
N GLN A 726 4.77 19.93 19.76
CA GLN A 726 5.97 20.72 20.03
C GLN A 726 5.77 21.67 21.23
N GLU A 727 4.66 22.39 21.29
CA GLU A 727 4.31 23.28 22.42
C GLU A 727 4.18 22.50 23.75
N GLU A 728 3.64 21.28 23.72
CA GLU A 728 3.61 20.40 24.89
C GLU A 728 5.03 19.96 25.30
N VAL A 729 5.85 19.54 24.35
CA VAL A 729 7.24 19.13 24.60
C VAL A 729 8.08 20.28 25.15
N ASP A 730 7.98 21.47 24.56
CA ASP A 730 8.72 22.65 25.01
C ASP A 730 8.34 23.06 26.45
N ARG A 731 7.07 22.87 26.82
CA ARG A 731 6.57 23.19 28.17
C ARG A 731 6.97 22.17 29.22
N GLU A 732 6.86 20.88 28.92
CA GLU A 732 7.06 19.80 29.92
C GLU A 732 8.50 19.25 29.94
N CYS A 733 9.25 19.38 28.84
CA CYS A 733 10.61 18.86 28.66
C CYS A 733 11.59 19.97 28.18
N PRO A 734 11.74 21.07 28.93
CA PRO A 734 12.56 22.22 28.51
C PRO A 734 14.07 21.89 28.45
N ASP A 735 14.54 21.00 29.32
CA ASP A 735 15.96 20.65 29.46
C ASP A 735 16.36 19.48 28.54
N PRO A 736 17.64 19.39 28.12
CA PRO A 736 18.12 18.32 27.26
C PRO A 736 17.82 16.91 27.74
N GLU A 737 18.00 16.66 29.04
CA GLU A 737 17.73 15.40 29.74
C GLU A 737 16.24 15.30 30.09
N ILE A 738 15.62 14.16 29.78
CA ILE A 738 14.18 13.97 29.93
C ILE A 738 13.88 12.93 31.02
N THR A 739 13.28 13.39 32.11
CA THR A 739 12.90 12.51 33.23
C THR A 739 11.63 11.69 32.94
N PHE A 740 11.49 10.55 33.61
CA PHE A 740 10.30 9.70 33.54
C PHE A 740 9.00 10.47 33.86
N ASP A 741 9.04 11.36 34.86
CA ASP A 741 7.86 12.09 35.32
C ASP A 741 7.45 13.20 34.35
N GLN A 742 8.39 13.74 33.56
CA GLN A 742 8.06 14.65 32.45
C GLN A 742 7.39 13.91 31.29
N LEU A 743 7.87 12.72 30.93
CA LEU A 743 7.26 11.89 29.87
C LEU A 743 5.81 11.50 30.19
N ALA A 744 5.48 11.33 31.47
CA ALA A 744 4.10 11.09 31.93
C ALA A 744 3.16 12.28 31.65
N LYS A 745 3.70 13.51 31.54
CA LYS A 745 2.92 14.73 31.28
C LYS A 745 2.65 14.98 29.79
N LEU A 746 3.38 14.32 28.89
CA LEU A 746 3.19 14.41 27.43
C LEU A 746 1.90 13.67 27.00
N LYS A 747 0.74 14.27 27.28
CA LYS A 747 -0.59 13.69 27.06
C LYS A 747 -1.03 13.87 25.61
N TYR A 748 -0.79 15.03 25.02
CA TYR A 748 -1.16 15.33 23.64
C TYR A 748 -0.32 14.52 22.65
N VAL A 749 0.98 14.33 22.92
CA VAL A 749 1.84 13.39 22.18
C VAL A 749 1.28 11.96 22.27
N GLU A 750 0.85 11.51 23.46
CA GLU A 750 0.20 10.21 23.62
C GLU A 750 -1.10 10.09 22.82
N ASN A 751 -1.91 11.15 22.80
CA ASN A 751 -3.15 11.20 22.04
C ASN A 751 -2.88 11.11 20.53
N ALA A 752 -1.82 11.75 20.03
CA ALA A 752 -1.40 11.63 18.64
C ALA A 752 -0.94 10.20 18.30
N ILE A 753 -0.20 9.53 19.20
CA ILE A 753 0.17 8.11 19.07
C ILE A 753 -1.09 7.23 19.00
N LYS A 754 -2.04 7.43 19.92
CA LYS A 754 -3.29 6.66 19.95
C LYS A 754 -4.13 6.87 18.69
N GLU A 755 -4.23 8.11 18.22
CA GLU A 755 -4.99 8.41 17.00
C GLU A 755 -4.35 7.81 15.75
N ALA A 756 -3.01 7.84 15.65
CA ALA A 756 -2.29 7.19 14.57
C ALA A 756 -2.53 5.68 14.58
N LEU A 757 -2.52 5.05 15.76
CA LEU A 757 -2.78 3.62 15.93
C LEU A 757 -4.25 3.22 15.80
N ARG A 758 -5.19 4.17 15.92
CA ARG A 758 -6.62 3.97 15.62
C ARG A 758 -6.82 3.95 14.10
N ILE A 759 -6.26 4.92 13.39
CA ILE A 759 -6.38 4.99 11.92
C ILE A 759 -5.60 3.84 11.26
N PHE A 760 -4.41 3.50 11.76
CA PHE A 760 -3.61 2.39 11.24
C PHE A 760 -3.32 1.33 12.32
N PRO A 761 -4.27 0.41 12.58
CA PRO A 761 -4.04 -0.72 13.47
C PRO A 761 -2.98 -1.69 12.91
N LEU A 762 -1.80 -1.70 13.53
CA LEU A 762 -0.64 -2.47 13.02
C LEU A 762 -0.66 -3.97 13.35
N ALA A 763 -1.28 -4.39 14.47
CA ALA A 763 -1.23 -5.76 14.98
C ALA A 763 -2.62 -6.38 15.23
N SER A 764 -3.59 -6.16 14.33
CA SER A 764 -4.98 -6.64 14.50
C SER A 764 -5.09 -8.16 14.74
N PHE A 765 -4.16 -8.97 14.21
CA PHE A 765 -4.13 -10.41 14.44
C PHE A 765 -3.95 -10.80 15.92
N ALA A 766 -3.30 -9.95 16.73
CA ALA A 766 -3.05 -10.20 18.15
C ALA A 766 -4.33 -10.13 19.01
N ASN A 767 -5.41 -9.58 18.45
CA ASN A 767 -6.73 -9.51 19.07
C ASN A 767 -7.56 -10.79 18.91
N SER A 768 -7.04 -11.81 18.22
CA SER A 768 -7.68 -13.11 18.13
C SER A 768 -7.74 -13.85 19.47
N ARG A 769 -8.81 -14.60 19.69
CA ARG A 769 -9.02 -15.51 20.82
C ARG A 769 -9.42 -16.89 20.31
N ARG A 770 -9.24 -17.91 21.14
CA ARG A 770 -9.72 -19.27 20.87
C ARG A 770 -10.77 -19.63 21.91
N CYS A 771 -11.91 -20.13 21.45
CA CYS A 771 -12.95 -20.66 22.31
C CYS A 771 -12.47 -21.97 22.92
N MET A 772 -12.32 -22.01 24.24
CA MET A 772 -11.80 -23.16 24.99
C MET A 772 -12.94 -24.03 25.53
N ARG A 773 -14.13 -23.43 25.74
CA ARG A 773 -15.36 -24.11 26.16
C ARG A 773 -16.53 -23.58 25.36
N THR A 774 -17.37 -24.49 24.86
CA THR A 774 -18.55 -24.10 24.09
C THR A 774 -19.43 -23.17 24.91
N THR A 775 -19.68 -21.97 24.40
CA THR A 775 -20.44 -20.92 25.09
C THR A 775 -21.28 -20.11 24.12
N LYS A 776 -22.18 -19.27 24.63
CA LYS A 776 -22.87 -18.25 23.85
C LYS A 776 -22.09 -16.94 23.93
N LEU A 777 -21.82 -16.32 22.80
CA LEU A 777 -21.27 -14.97 22.71
C LEU A 777 -22.33 -14.07 22.05
N GLY A 778 -22.97 -13.22 22.85
CA GLY A 778 -24.26 -12.64 22.48
C GLY A 778 -25.28 -13.76 22.16
N GLU A 779 -25.88 -13.71 20.97
CA GLU A 779 -26.84 -14.72 20.52
C GLU A 779 -26.18 -15.90 19.79
N THR A 780 -24.88 -15.85 19.54
CA THR A 780 -24.17 -16.85 18.73
C THR A 780 -23.54 -17.92 19.61
N THR A 781 -23.89 -19.19 19.39
CA THR A 781 -23.16 -20.32 20.01
C THR A 781 -21.81 -20.50 19.34
N VAL A 782 -20.74 -20.42 20.13
CA VAL A 782 -19.35 -20.61 19.69
C VAL A 782 -18.85 -21.93 20.26
N GLU A 783 -18.60 -22.90 19.38
CA GLU A 783 -18.07 -24.22 19.76
C GLU A 783 -16.63 -24.13 20.27
N ALA A 784 -16.27 -25.02 21.21
CA ALA A 784 -14.87 -25.18 21.61
C ALA A 784 -13.97 -25.49 20.40
N GLY A 785 -12.79 -24.89 20.37
CA GLY A 785 -11.83 -24.97 19.27
C GLY A 785 -12.04 -23.94 18.15
N VAL A 786 -13.15 -23.20 18.12
CA VAL A 786 -13.35 -22.10 17.15
C VAL A 786 -12.48 -20.90 17.51
N ASP A 787 -11.77 -20.35 16.52
CA ASP A 787 -11.03 -19.10 16.71
C ASP A 787 -11.97 -17.90 16.48
N VAL A 788 -11.90 -16.92 17.36
CA VAL A 788 -12.67 -15.67 17.30
C VAL A 788 -11.70 -14.54 16.95
N MET A 789 -11.88 -13.92 15.79
CA MET A 789 -11.09 -12.80 15.32
C MET A 789 -11.90 -11.51 15.44
N LEU A 790 -11.35 -10.52 16.14
CA LEU A 790 -11.94 -9.18 16.17
C LEU A 790 -11.43 -8.35 15.00
N ASP A 791 -12.36 -7.83 14.22
CA ASP A 791 -12.08 -6.90 13.13
C ASP A 791 -11.78 -5.52 13.70
N THR A 792 -10.53 -5.35 14.11
CA THR A 792 -10.03 -4.11 14.72
C THR A 792 -10.14 -2.93 13.76
N TRP A 793 -9.96 -3.17 12.45
CA TRP A 793 -10.07 -2.12 11.43
C TRP A 793 -11.48 -1.58 11.35
N THR A 794 -12.48 -2.46 11.20
CA THR A 794 -13.88 -2.04 11.18
C THR A 794 -14.28 -1.33 12.47
N LEU A 795 -13.86 -1.85 13.63
CA LEU A 795 -14.16 -1.22 14.93
C LEU A 795 -13.50 0.15 15.11
N HIS A 796 -12.32 0.38 14.54
CA HIS A 796 -11.59 1.65 14.66
C HIS A 796 -12.06 2.70 13.65
N HIS A 797 -12.76 2.28 12.60
CA HIS A 797 -13.31 3.14 11.56
C HIS A 797 -14.84 3.20 11.57
N ASP A 798 -15.49 2.71 12.63
CA ASP A 798 -16.96 2.75 12.75
C ASP A 798 -17.41 4.16 13.17
N PRO A 799 -18.13 4.91 12.30
CA PRO A 799 -18.61 6.26 12.63
C PRO A 799 -19.58 6.28 13.80
N SER A 800 -20.26 5.17 14.11
CA SER A 800 -21.15 5.07 15.27
C SER A 800 -20.41 5.04 16.60
N ILE A 801 -19.11 4.70 16.58
CA ILE A 801 -18.24 4.65 17.76
C ILE A 801 -17.43 5.94 17.87
N TRP A 802 -16.86 6.38 16.75
CA TRP A 802 -15.86 7.45 16.74
C TRP A 802 -16.39 8.79 16.28
N GLY A 803 -17.61 8.85 15.73
CA GLY A 803 -18.21 10.05 15.17
C GLY A 803 -18.08 10.14 13.64
N PRO A 804 -18.74 11.13 13.00
CA PRO A 804 -18.70 11.31 11.55
C PRO A 804 -17.30 11.70 11.01
N ASP A 805 -16.43 12.25 11.88
CA ASP A 805 -15.05 12.64 11.60
C ASP A 805 -14.05 11.48 11.79
N VAL A 806 -14.51 10.22 11.75
CA VAL A 806 -13.69 9.02 12.04
C VAL A 806 -12.50 8.84 11.10
N GLU A 807 -12.55 9.38 9.88
CA GLU A 807 -11.44 9.29 8.92
C GLU A 807 -10.41 10.42 9.11
N GLU A 808 -10.71 11.42 9.95
CA GLU A 808 -9.81 12.54 10.22
C GLU A 808 -8.80 12.18 11.33
N PHE A 809 -7.54 12.56 11.12
CA PHE A 809 -6.51 12.48 12.16
C PHE A 809 -6.70 13.61 13.17
N ARG A 810 -7.36 13.28 14.29
CA ARG A 810 -7.73 14.24 15.33
C ARG A 810 -7.37 13.74 16.73
N PRO A 811 -6.18 14.07 17.27
CA PRO A 811 -5.77 13.66 18.62
C PRO A 811 -6.69 14.14 19.74
N GLU A 812 -7.40 15.26 19.56
CA GLU A 812 -8.36 15.80 20.53
C GLU A 812 -9.50 14.82 20.85
N ARG A 813 -9.74 13.81 20.00
CA ARG A 813 -10.72 12.74 20.22
C ARG A 813 -10.48 12.01 21.55
N TRP A 814 -9.23 11.96 22.00
CA TRP A 814 -8.81 11.26 23.22
C TRP A 814 -9.00 12.08 24.50
N GLU A 815 -9.41 13.34 24.40
CA GLU A 815 -9.71 14.18 25.57
C GLU A 815 -11.10 13.86 26.15
N THR A 816 -12.04 13.40 25.33
CA THR A 816 -13.44 13.14 25.71
C THR A 816 -13.85 11.66 25.61
N SER A 817 -13.05 10.81 24.97
CA SER A 817 -13.43 9.43 24.67
C SER A 817 -13.21 8.45 25.81
N SER A 818 -14.24 7.66 26.14
CA SER A 818 -14.15 6.46 26.98
C SER A 818 -13.87 5.22 26.12
N ALA A 819 -12.65 5.09 25.59
CA ALA A 819 -12.36 4.19 24.48
C ALA A 819 -12.25 2.69 24.83
N HIS A 820 -13.37 2.05 25.18
CA HIS A 820 -13.48 0.60 25.41
C HIS A 820 -13.26 -0.21 24.10
N THR A 821 -13.24 0.48 22.96
CA THR A 821 -13.07 -0.10 21.62
C THR A 821 -11.72 0.26 20.99
N PHE A 822 -10.82 0.96 21.70
CA PHE A 822 -9.43 1.06 21.29
C PHE A 822 -8.70 -0.25 21.59
N LEU A 823 -8.22 -0.92 20.54
CA LEU A 823 -7.75 -2.30 20.59
C LEU A 823 -6.35 -2.47 20.00
N SER A 824 -5.59 -1.39 19.79
CA SER A 824 -4.24 -1.47 19.21
C SER A 824 -3.24 -2.15 20.15
N PHE A 825 -3.50 -2.11 21.47
CA PHE A 825 -2.79 -2.90 22.48
C PHE A 825 -3.61 -4.11 22.99
N GLY A 826 -4.78 -4.37 22.39
CA GLY A 826 -5.77 -5.33 22.86
C GLY A 826 -6.45 -4.94 24.17
N ALA A 827 -7.26 -5.84 24.72
CA ALA A 827 -7.99 -5.65 25.97
C ALA A 827 -8.04 -6.93 26.82
N GLY A 828 -8.43 -6.76 28.10
CA GLY A 828 -8.55 -7.84 29.08
C GLY A 828 -7.19 -8.37 29.59
N PRO A 829 -7.16 -9.52 30.27
CA PRO A 829 -5.94 -10.08 30.86
C PRO A 829 -4.79 -10.33 29.87
N ARG A 830 -5.12 -10.54 28.58
CA ARG A 830 -4.16 -10.73 27.48
C ARG A 830 -3.74 -9.45 26.75
N GLN A 831 -4.05 -8.27 27.31
CA GLN A 831 -3.58 -6.98 26.80
C GLN A 831 -2.05 -6.95 26.69
N CYS A 832 -1.52 -6.18 25.74
CA CYS A 832 -0.09 -6.05 25.49
C CYS A 832 0.68 -5.80 26.79
N LEU A 833 1.71 -6.62 27.06
CA LEU A 833 2.52 -6.48 28.27
C LEU A 833 3.42 -5.25 28.18
N GLY A 834 4.01 -5.02 27.01
CA GLY A 834 4.92 -3.91 26.73
C GLY A 834 4.25 -2.58 26.43
N MET A 835 2.95 -2.40 26.69
CA MET A 835 2.24 -1.15 26.35
C MET A 835 2.90 0.09 26.94
N ARG A 836 3.29 0.03 28.23
CA ARG A 836 3.94 1.16 28.92
C ARG A 836 5.33 1.44 28.37
N LEU A 837 6.11 0.39 28.11
CA LEU A 837 7.44 0.50 27.51
C LEU A 837 7.35 1.11 26.10
N ALA A 838 6.43 0.63 25.27
CA ALA A 838 6.21 1.17 23.92
C ALA A 838 5.82 2.64 23.92
N TYR A 839 4.96 3.09 24.85
CA TYR A 839 4.67 4.52 24.99
C TYR A 839 5.89 5.30 25.47
N LEU A 840 6.68 4.77 26.39
CA LEU A 840 7.89 5.42 26.87
C LEU A 840 8.90 5.64 25.72
N GLU A 841 9.22 4.57 24.98
CA GLU A 841 10.11 4.60 23.81
C GLU A 841 9.67 5.62 22.76
N GLN A 842 8.36 5.67 22.47
CA GLN A 842 7.82 6.61 21.51
C GLN A 842 7.90 8.05 22.00
N LYS A 843 7.49 8.30 23.25
CA LYS A 843 7.43 9.64 23.81
C LYS A 843 8.82 10.26 23.95
N ILE A 844 9.81 9.51 24.43
CA ILE A 844 11.16 10.05 24.61
C ILE A 844 11.81 10.39 23.26
N LEU A 845 11.69 9.50 22.26
CA LEU A 845 12.20 9.79 20.93
C LEU A 845 11.50 10.99 20.30
N LEU A 846 10.16 11.02 20.34
CA LEU A 846 9.38 12.14 19.80
C LEU A 846 9.70 13.44 20.53
N ALA A 847 9.90 13.44 21.85
CA ALA A 847 10.27 14.63 22.60
C ALA A 847 11.64 15.17 22.15
N HIS A 848 12.67 14.33 22.01
CA HIS A 848 13.97 14.78 21.51
C HIS A 848 13.90 15.31 20.07
N VAL A 849 13.17 14.63 19.18
CA VAL A 849 13.03 15.05 17.79
C VAL A 849 12.23 16.34 17.68
N LEU A 850 11.02 16.40 18.25
CA LEU A 850 10.11 17.55 18.15
C LEU A 850 10.64 18.80 18.84
N ARG A 851 11.49 18.66 19.87
CA ARG A 851 12.16 19.81 20.49
C ARG A 851 13.07 20.55 19.52
N LYS A 852 13.77 19.82 18.63
CA LYS A 852 14.77 20.41 17.72
C LYS A 852 14.32 20.52 16.26
N HIS A 853 13.38 19.69 15.84
CA HIS A 853 13.04 19.50 14.45
C HIS A 853 11.53 19.41 14.20
N SER A 854 11.17 19.63 12.94
CA SER A 854 9.84 19.41 12.39
C SER A 854 9.91 18.39 11.26
N PHE A 855 9.02 17.40 11.29
CA PHE A 855 8.75 16.52 10.16
C PHE A 855 7.95 17.27 9.10
N VAL A 856 8.34 17.14 7.84
CA VAL A 856 7.73 17.84 6.70
C VAL A 856 7.56 16.86 5.53
N ALA A 857 6.37 16.82 4.95
CA ALA A 857 6.13 16.03 3.74
C ALA A 857 6.88 16.63 2.55
N ASN A 858 7.40 15.78 1.66
CA ASN A 858 8.13 16.18 0.46
C ASN A 858 7.57 15.48 -0.79
N ASN A 859 8.21 15.68 -1.94
CA ASN A 859 7.79 15.11 -3.22
C ASN A 859 7.87 13.57 -3.30
N LYS A 860 8.61 12.91 -2.40
CA LYS A 860 8.69 11.45 -2.28
C LYS A 860 7.70 10.89 -1.26
N THR A 861 7.14 11.72 -0.37
CA THR A 861 6.15 11.28 0.61
C THR A 861 4.89 10.76 -0.08
N SER A 862 4.56 9.48 0.14
CA SER A 862 3.33 8.88 -0.42
C SER A 862 2.09 9.41 0.30
N VAL A 863 1.23 10.14 -0.41
CA VAL A 863 -0.06 10.63 0.10
C VAL A 863 -1.19 10.18 -0.83
N PRO A 864 -2.09 9.26 -0.42
CA PRO A 864 -2.10 8.55 0.88
C PRO A 864 -0.96 7.54 1.03
N MET A 865 -0.66 7.17 2.27
CA MET A 865 0.37 6.18 2.60
C MET A 865 0.05 4.83 1.95
N LYS A 866 1.03 4.24 1.25
CA LYS A 866 0.91 2.87 0.75
C LYS A 866 1.22 1.90 1.88
N LEU A 867 0.21 1.17 2.34
CA LEU A 867 0.36 0.14 3.37
C LEU A 867 0.70 -1.22 2.75
N VAL A 868 1.55 -1.97 3.45
CA VAL A 868 1.89 -3.36 3.13
C VAL A 868 1.43 -4.24 4.29
N GLY A 869 0.49 -5.14 4.01
CA GLY A 869 0.02 -6.14 4.98
C GLY A 869 0.83 -7.43 4.88
N ARG A 870 1.51 -7.81 5.97
CA ARG A 870 2.03 -9.17 6.19
C ARG A 870 1.61 -9.64 7.60
N SER A 871 2.56 -9.92 8.49
CA SER A 871 2.25 -10.16 9.91
C SER A 871 1.77 -8.89 10.60
N THR A 872 2.38 -7.75 10.27
CA THR A 872 1.97 -6.41 10.71
C THR A 872 1.50 -5.59 9.50
N THR A 873 0.67 -4.57 9.76
CA THR A 873 0.37 -3.52 8.77
C THR A 873 1.37 -2.39 8.94
N ARG A 874 2.08 -2.04 7.87
CA ARG A 874 3.20 -1.08 7.91
C ARG A 874 3.28 -0.24 6.64
N PRO A 875 3.96 0.92 6.65
CA PRO A 875 4.24 1.65 5.42
C PRO A 875 5.14 0.85 4.47
N ALA A 876 4.94 1.01 3.16
CA ALA A 876 5.86 0.49 2.13
C ALA A 876 7.23 1.18 2.20
N ASP A 877 7.23 2.51 2.36
CA ASP A 877 8.36 3.34 2.77
C ASP A 877 7.85 4.58 3.53
N LEU A 878 8.77 5.33 4.15
CA LEU A 878 8.48 6.61 4.78
C LEU A 878 9.56 7.63 4.43
N TRP A 879 9.33 8.41 3.37
CA TRP A 879 10.15 9.58 3.05
C TRP A 879 9.56 10.84 3.67
N LEU A 880 10.35 11.53 4.48
CA LEU A 880 10.02 12.82 5.07
C LEU A 880 11.25 13.72 5.06
N SER A 881 11.06 15.02 4.97
CA SER A 881 12.11 16.00 5.26
C SER A 881 12.08 16.35 6.74
N VAL A 882 13.25 16.53 7.34
CA VAL A 882 13.39 16.93 8.75
C VAL A 882 14.02 18.31 8.76
N LYS A 883 13.27 19.32 9.22
CA LYS A 883 13.74 20.72 9.26
C LYS A 883 14.09 21.12 10.69
N PRO A 884 15.26 21.74 10.94
CA PRO A 884 15.53 22.38 12.22
C PRO A 884 14.45 23.41 12.56
N ARG A 885 14.11 23.54 13.84
CA ARG A 885 13.15 24.54 14.35
C ARG A 885 13.79 25.92 14.56
N PHE A 886 15.11 25.95 14.80
CA PHE A 886 15.90 27.14 15.12
C PHE A 886 17.10 27.26 14.19
#